data_AF-A0A3L7TNV0-F1
#
_entry.id   AF-A0A3L7TNV0-F1
#
_cell.length_a   1.000
_cell.length_b   1.000
_cell.length_c   1.000
_cell.angle_alpha   90.00
_cell.angle_beta   90.00
_cell.angle_gamma   90.00
#
_symmetry.space_group_name_H-M   'P 1'
#
loop_
_entity.id
_entity.type
_entity.pdbx_description
1 polymer ?
#
loop_
_entity_poly.entity_id
_entity_poly.type
_entity_poly.pdbx_seq_one_letter_code
_entity_poly.pdbx_strand_id
1 'polypeptide(L)'
;MADHTTFLTEHTLAPDALSLIADMERVLSALRERADSDSAHAVHASELERELSAHADERARLLERQIALESQLASLRSTCADLETRASTTQSDLEAKQSDLQTTRSDLHATQFDLDATRSDRDTTQSDLDTTRSQLASARSDLESAQCNLSVTMAALEATHANLVSTQSLHEALQLNCARTQSNLESTQTNLESTRLSAETTQLRLDKAEFEMTAAQARADAAQVNATAASLSLADAQLRAESAERECARIEHEALEMRLAYSRQTAALLDGSESGHRDALAAFRTECDARIVQLESELSQTRDDFAQSSKQLGQLVVAAQADAARVQELEQELVQRDESAQRVAAAHADASNDSSTDRSADIERARSEGKAEAMAEATAEAVAAAQIQFTSMMEPKLVALTKAAVFLRTRRARLNALHRGVKARMRELREERVRRPIVSGDAQVAAEREALANERNEITELRAMLMATEHSLAQRAAAMRPWTSAAISIAFAAAGALTSWHLSGVIAPSPVLATIDLGVTSRAPEAKQDQAADAAPIAAWITETLPSEAFAGMVAGRLHERGRTRSESDAMALGLAERLTIEQTGPTIRLGLRGSGADASVATLDAIATSVVIESNRDVVRRSDLLRVGIVNAKQEVGRAVFASVEVLPDPTRLLRAGTLFAGFALLAGLFVMTFTIIARKTARVNERVD
;
A
#
# COMPACT_ATOMS: atom_id res chain seq x y z
N MET A 1 86.65 68.81 -168.45
CA MET A 1 88.09 69.14 -168.58
C MET A 1 88.77 67.80 -168.83
N ALA A 2 89.15 67.40 -170.05
CA ALA A 2 89.78 68.15 -171.16
C ALA A 2 91.11 68.79 -170.72
N ASP A 3 92.26 68.55 -171.36
CA ASP A 3 92.61 67.61 -172.46
C ASP A 3 94.16 67.54 -172.60
N HIS A 4 94.68 66.74 -173.56
CA HIS A 4 95.99 66.86 -174.25
C HIS A 4 97.29 66.43 -173.50
N THR A 5 98.38 65.94 -174.13
CA THR A 5 98.67 65.31 -175.46
C THR A 5 100.08 64.66 -175.37
N THR A 6 100.37 63.42 -175.78
CA THR A 6 100.61 62.84 -177.14
C THR A 6 102.09 62.90 -177.65
N PHE A 7 102.74 61.72 -177.76
CA PHE A 7 103.82 61.31 -178.72
C PHE A 7 105.21 62.02 -178.61
N LEU A 8 106.41 61.43 -178.81
CA LEU A 8 106.97 60.09 -179.18
C LEU A 8 108.31 59.90 -178.37
N THR A 9 109.26 58.95 -178.53
CA THR A 9 109.58 57.93 -179.57
C THR A 9 110.26 56.67 -178.94
N GLU A 10 110.82 55.79 -179.77
CA GLU A 10 111.49 54.51 -179.55
C GLU A 10 112.89 54.56 -178.87
N HIS A 11 113.18 53.61 -177.95
CA HIS A 11 114.18 52.53 -178.21
C HIS A 11 114.30 51.45 -177.09
N THR A 12 113.82 50.24 -177.40
CA THR A 12 114.38 48.88 -177.10
C THR A 12 115.08 48.50 -175.76
N LEU A 13 114.54 47.41 -175.14
CA LEU A 13 115.20 46.26 -174.47
C LEU A 13 115.78 46.37 -173.02
N ALA A 14 115.07 45.78 -172.04
CA ALA A 14 115.56 44.74 -171.07
C ALA A 14 114.43 44.28 -170.09
N PRO A 15 114.41 43.04 -169.54
CA PRO A 15 113.21 42.44 -168.92
C PRO A 15 113.23 42.31 -167.38
N ASP A 16 113.50 43.36 -166.60
CA ASP A 16 113.58 43.29 -165.12
C ASP A 16 112.42 43.97 -164.35
N ALA A 17 111.45 44.60 -165.03
CA ALA A 17 110.40 45.39 -164.36
C ALA A 17 109.16 44.59 -163.89
N LEU A 18 108.97 43.34 -164.34
CA LEU A 18 107.78 42.54 -164.04
C LEU A 18 107.85 41.76 -162.72
N SER A 19 109.04 41.51 -162.17
CA SER A 19 109.22 40.81 -160.88
C SER A 19 108.77 41.67 -159.70
N LEU A 20 109.10 42.96 -159.72
CA LEU A 20 108.88 43.87 -158.58
C LEU A 20 107.40 44.13 -158.29
N ILE A 21 106.53 44.15 -159.32
CA ILE A 21 105.09 44.32 -159.16
C ILE A 21 104.46 43.07 -158.52
N ALA A 22 104.87 41.87 -158.96
CA ALA A 22 104.38 40.61 -158.43
C ALA A 22 104.74 40.41 -156.95
N ASP A 23 105.92 40.84 -156.50
CA ASP A 23 106.30 40.76 -155.09
C ASP A 23 105.56 41.79 -154.22
N MET A 24 105.22 42.97 -154.75
CA MET A 24 104.46 43.98 -153.99
C MET A 24 102.99 43.59 -153.77
N GLU A 25 102.34 42.95 -154.74
CA GLU A 25 101.00 42.35 -154.57
C GLU A 25 101.02 41.22 -153.53
N ARG A 26 102.10 40.44 -153.49
CA ARG A 26 102.31 39.35 -152.51
C ARG A 26 102.35 39.88 -151.08
N VAL A 27 103.06 40.99 -150.85
CA VAL A 27 103.17 41.63 -149.53
C VAL A 27 101.84 42.24 -149.08
N LEU A 28 101.09 42.88 -149.98
CA LEU A 28 99.77 43.43 -149.65
C LEU A 28 98.73 42.34 -149.35
N SER A 29 98.80 41.20 -150.06
CA SER A 29 97.97 40.03 -149.75
C SER A 29 98.29 39.48 -148.36
N ALA A 30 99.58 39.31 -148.02
CA ALA A 30 100.01 38.83 -146.71
C ALA A 30 99.65 39.79 -145.56
N LEU A 31 99.71 41.11 -145.78
CA LEU A 31 99.27 42.11 -144.79
C LEU A 31 97.75 42.10 -144.60
N ARG A 32 96.97 41.86 -145.66
CA ARG A 32 95.52 41.75 -145.56
C ARG A 32 95.08 40.47 -144.86
N GLU A 33 95.65 39.33 -145.23
CA GLU A 33 95.44 38.05 -144.57
C GLU A 33 95.80 38.12 -143.07
N ARG A 34 96.85 38.87 -142.72
CA ARG A 34 97.21 39.12 -141.32
C ARG A 34 96.25 40.06 -140.59
N ALA A 35 95.77 41.12 -141.22
CA ALA A 35 94.75 42.00 -140.63
C ALA A 35 93.41 41.27 -140.44
N ASP A 36 93.02 40.43 -141.39
CA ASP A 36 91.83 39.59 -141.29
C ASP A 36 92.01 38.54 -140.17
N SER A 37 93.20 37.92 -140.05
CA SER A 37 93.56 37.02 -138.93
C SER A 37 93.58 37.70 -137.57
N ASP A 38 94.16 38.90 -137.46
CA ASP A 38 94.20 39.66 -136.20
C ASP A 38 92.78 40.12 -135.80
N SER A 39 91.91 40.43 -136.77
CA SER A 39 90.48 40.71 -136.52
C SER A 39 89.74 39.45 -136.04
N ALA A 40 90.02 38.29 -136.63
CA ALA A 40 89.43 37.02 -136.22
C ALA A 40 89.89 36.61 -134.81
N HIS A 41 91.16 36.85 -134.46
CA HIS A 41 91.68 36.67 -133.10
C HIS A 41 91.06 37.64 -132.11
N ALA A 42 90.84 38.91 -132.47
CA ALA A 42 90.16 39.87 -131.61
C ALA A 42 88.69 39.49 -131.36
N VAL A 43 87.97 39.03 -132.39
CA VAL A 43 86.61 38.48 -132.25
C VAL A 43 86.62 37.25 -131.34
N HIS A 44 87.51 36.29 -131.57
CA HIS A 44 87.58 35.07 -130.75
C HIS A 44 88.00 35.34 -129.30
N ALA A 45 88.89 36.31 -129.04
CA ALA A 45 89.22 36.77 -127.70
C ALA A 45 88.01 37.40 -127.00
N SER A 46 87.23 38.24 -127.71
CA SER A 46 86.01 38.83 -127.15
C SER A 46 84.89 37.80 -126.90
N GLU A 47 84.88 36.70 -127.65
CA GLU A 47 83.98 35.57 -127.42
C GLU A 47 84.43 34.75 -126.20
N LEU A 48 85.74 34.49 -126.06
CA LEU A 48 86.30 33.81 -124.89
C LEU A 48 86.12 34.62 -123.59
N GLU A 49 86.24 35.96 -123.66
CA GLU A 49 85.91 36.86 -122.55
C GLU A 49 84.41 36.82 -122.21
N ARG A 50 83.53 36.72 -123.23
CA ARG A 50 82.10 36.49 -123.01
C ARG A 50 81.83 35.15 -122.33
N GLU A 51 82.41 34.05 -122.81
CA GLU A 51 82.28 32.72 -122.19
C GLU A 51 82.80 32.70 -120.75
N LEU A 52 83.96 33.31 -120.49
CA LEU A 52 84.50 33.48 -119.13
C LEU A 52 83.58 34.29 -118.23
N SER A 53 82.99 35.39 -118.73
CA SER A 53 82.02 36.18 -117.97
C SER A 53 80.73 35.41 -117.70
N ALA A 54 80.22 34.65 -118.67
CA ALA A 54 79.04 33.82 -118.54
C ALA A 54 79.26 32.68 -117.53
N HIS A 55 80.42 32.03 -117.54
CA HIS A 55 80.79 31.03 -116.55
C HIS A 55 81.06 31.61 -115.16
N ALA A 56 81.57 32.85 -115.07
CA ALA A 56 81.69 33.56 -113.79
C ALA A 56 80.32 33.87 -113.20
N ASP A 57 79.37 34.38 -114.01
CA ASP A 57 77.98 34.63 -113.62
C ASP A 57 77.26 33.32 -113.23
N GLU A 58 77.45 32.25 -113.99
CA GLU A 58 76.85 30.94 -113.68
C GLU A 58 77.42 30.36 -112.38
N ARG A 59 78.74 30.47 -112.17
CA ARG A 59 79.37 30.10 -110.89
C ARG A 59 78.87 30.95 -109.73
N ALA A 60 78.63 32.25 -109.93
CA ALA A 60 78.03 33.12 -108.91
C ALA A 60 76.61 32.64 -108.55
N ARG A 61 75.75 32.39 -109.55
CA ARG A 61 74.39 31.84 -109.35
C ARG A 61 74.41 30.48 -108.63
N LEU A 62 75.35 29.60 -108.97
CA LEU A 62 75.50 28.30 -108.31
C LEU A 62 75.95 28.45 -106.85
N LEU A 63 76.85 29.39 -106.54
CA LEU A 63 77.26 29.69 -105.16
C LEU A 63 76.12 30.32 -104.35
N GLU A 64 75.37 31.28 -104.92
CA GLU A 64 74.16 31.81 -104.29
C GLU A 64 73.14 30.72 -104.02
N ARG A 65 72.94 29.80 -104.97
CA ARG A 65 72.03 28.65 -104.79
C ARG A 65 72.54 27.69 -103.72
N GLN A 66 73.84 27.43 -103.65
CA GLN A 66 74.44 26.61 -102.59
C GLN A 66 74.24 27.25 -101.22
N ILE A 67 74.57 28.55 -101.05
CA ILE A 67 74.37 29.28 -99.79
C ILE A 67 72.89 29.28 -99.37
N ALA A 68 71.96 29.46 -100.33
CA ALA A 68 70.53 29.37 -100.06
C ALA A 68 70.09 27.96 -99.60
N LEU A 69 70.64 26.90 -100.20
CA LEU A 69 70.38 25.52 -99.79
C LEU A 69 71.01 25.17 -98.44
N GLU A 70 72.22 25.65 -98.15
CA GLU A 70 72.88 25.50 -96.85
C GLU A 70 72.10 26.21 -95.74
N SER A 71 71.58 27.42 -96.02
CA SER A 71 70.68 28.14 -95.12
C SER A 71 69.35 27.41 -94.89
N GLN A 72 68.76 26.81 -95.94
CA GLN A 72 67.56 25.96 -95.82
C GLN A 72 67.84 24.68 -95.02
N LEU A 73 68.99 24.04 -95.20
CA LEU A 73 69.39 22.87 -94.41
C LEU A 73 69.67 23.23 -92.95
N ALA A 74 70.25 24.41 -92.68
CA ALA A 74 70.46 24.92 -91.33
C ALA A 74 69.12 25.20 -90.62
N SER A 75 68.18 25.87 -91.29
CA SER A 75 66.85 26.12 -90.72
C SER A 75 66.05 24.83 -90.51
N LEU A 76 66.08 23.89 -91.46
CA LEU A 76 65.46 22.57 -91.28
C LEU A 76 66.06 21.80 -90.10
N ARG A 77 67.38 21.77 -89.96
CA ARG A 77 68.07 21.15 -88.81
C ARG A 77 67.66 21.79 -87.48
N SER A 78 67.55 23.12 -87.42
CA SER A 78 67.03 23.83 -86.25
C SER A 78 65.60 23.37 -85.94
N THR A 79 64.70 23.38 -86.93
CA THR A 79 63.31 22.95 -86.71
C THR A 79 63.18 21.48 -86.32
N CYS A 80 64.06 20.59 -86.81
CA CYS A 80 64.10 19.20 -86.35
C CYS A 80 64.53 19.11 -84.89
N ALA A 81 65.58 19.82 -84.48
CA ALA A 81 66.01 19.85 -83.07
C ALA A 81 64.95 20.45 -82.14
N ASP A 82 64.25 21.51 -82.57
CA ASP A 82 63.13 22.11 -81.85
C ASP A 82 61.93 21.15 -81.74
N LEU A 83 61.70 20.31 -82.75
CA LEU A 83 60.65 19.28 -82.73
C LEU A 83 61.05 18.06 -81.87
N GLU A 84 62.31 17.62 -81.92
CA GLU A 84 62.85 16.53 -81.10
C GLU A 84 62.83 16.89 -79.61
N THR A 85 63.26 18.10 -79.26
CA THR A 85 63.18 18.60 -77.87
C THR A 85 61.73 18.71 -77.40
N ARG A 86 60.83 19.26 -78.22
CA ARG A 86 59.39 19.30 -77.90
C ARG A 86 58.76 17.92 -77.76
N ALA A 87 59.13 16.96 -78.60
CA ALA A 87 58.66 15.57 -78.50
C ALA A 87 59.10 14.96 -77.17
N SER A 88 60.38 15.12 -76.81
CA SER A 88 60.95 14.67 -75.53
C SER A 88 60.26 15.29 -74.31
N THR A 89 59.97 16.60 -74.34
CA THR A 89 59.21 17.24 -73.25
C THR A 89 57.78 16.71 -73.17
N THR A 90 57.08 16.57 -74.31
CA THR A 90 55.71 16.03 -74.29
C THR A 90 55.63 14.57 -73.86
N GLN A 91 56.66 13.76 -74.15
CA GLN A 91 56.77 12.40 -73.63
C GLN A 91 56.96 12.41 -72.10
N SER A 92 57.87 13.25 -71.60
CA SER A 92 58.13 13.40 -70.16
C SER A 92 56.86 13.86 -69.40
N ASP A 93 56.12 14.82 -69.96
CA ASP A 93 54.84 15.29 -69.42
C ASP A 93 53.77 14.18 -69.43
N LEU A 94 53.72 13.35 -70.47
CA LEU A 94 52.79 12.22 -70.57
C LEU A 94 53.11 11.15 -69.53
N GLU A 95 54.39 10.80 -69.35
CA GLU A 95 54.86 9.84 -68.35
C GLU A 95 54.53 10.33 -66.93
N ALA A 96 54.76 11.62 -66.63
CA ALA A 96 54.36 12.23 -65.38
C ALA A 96 52.83 12.15 -65.16
N LYS A 97 52.02 12.46 -66.18
CA LYS A 97 50.55 12.38 -66.08
C LYS A 97 50.03 10.94 -65.96
N GLN A 98 50.73 9.96 -66.52
CA GLN A 98 50.42 8.54 -66.30
C GLN A 98 50.71 8.14 -64.85
N SER A 99 51.82 8.59 -64.27
CA SER A 99 52.13 8.39 -62.85
C SER A 99 51.08 9.04 -61.94
N ASP A 100 50.68 10.28 -62.19
CA ASP A 100 49.61 10.98 -61.46
C ASP A 100 48.28 10.19 -61.51
N LEU A 101 47.92 9.68 -62.69
CA LEU A 101 46.70 8.88 -62.90
C LEU A 101 46.78 7.49 -62.23
N GLN A 102 47.96 6.91 -62.10
CA GLN A 102 48.15 5.67 -61.37
C GLN A 102 48.00 5.89 -59.85
N THR A 103 48.63 6.93 -59.30
CA THR A 103 48.51 7.29 -57.88
C THR A 103 47.06 7.60 -57.50
N THR A 104 46.38 8.47 -58.25
CA THR A 104 44.97 8.81 -57.98
C THR A 104 44.02 7.62 -58.13
N ARG A 105 44.33 6.61 -58.97
CA ARG A 105 43.59 5.35 -59.00
C ARG A 105 43.82 4.50 -57.74
N SER A 106 45.05 4.42 -57.24
CA SER A 106 45.36 3.73 -55.98
C SER A 106 44.66 4.40 -54.80
N ASP A 107 44.67 5.72 -54.72
CA ASP A 107 43.97 6.50 -53.68
C ASP A 107 42.45 6.27 -53.74
N LEU A 108 41.87 6.28 -54.95
CA LEU A 108 40.45 5.97 -55.14
C LEU A 108 40.12 4.54 -54.68
N HIS A 109 40.99 3.56 -54.95
CA HIS A 109 40.79 2.19 -54.50
C HIS A 109 40.86 2.05 -52.97
N ALA A 110 41.78 2.78 -52.32
CA ALA A 110 41.87 2.82 -50.86
C ALA A 110 40.62 3.45 -50.23
N THR A 111 40.17 4.61 -50.73
CA THR A 111 38.95 5.26 -50.22
C THR A 111 37.68 4.42 -50.43
N GLN A 112 37.60 3.60 -51.50
CA GLN A 112 36.52 2.63 -51.67
C GLN A 112 36.55 1.54 -50.61
N PHE A 113 37.74 0.99 -50.32
CA PHE A 113 37.91 -0.04 -49.29
C PHE A 113 37.54 0.50 -47.89
N ASP A 114 38.00 1.70 -47.52
CA ASP A 114 37.67 2.35 -46.25
C ASP A 114 36.15 2.62 -46.12
N LEU A 115 35.50 2.98 -47.22
CA LEU A 115 34.06 3.25 -47.26
C LEU A 115 33.22 1.98 -47.12
N ASP A 116 33.66 0.86 -47.70
CA ASP A 116 33.02 -0.45 -47.52
C ASP A 116 33.28 -1.05 -46.12
N ALA A 117 34.46 -0.84 -45.54
CA ALA A 117 34.71 -1.15 -44.13
C ALA A 117 33.78 -0.33 -43.20
N THR A 118 33.67 0.98 -43.43
CA THR A 118 32.78 1.87 -42.67
C THR A 118 31.30 1.45 -42.79
N ARG A 119 30.88 0.92 -43.95
CA ARG A 119 29.53 0.34 -44.13
C ARG A 119 29.34 -0.92 -43.29
N SER A 120 30.32 -1.82 -43.28
CA SER A 120 30.29 -3.03 -42.45
C SER A 120 30.18 -2.69 -40.95
N ASP A 121 30.95 -1.72 -40.47
CA ASP A 121 30.91 -1.26 -39.08
C ASP A 121 29.57 -0.59 -38.71
N ARG A 122 28.96 0.14 -39.65
CA ARG A 122 27.60 0.68 -39.48
C ARG A 122 26.56 -0.44 -39.41
N ASP A 123 26.69 -1.48 -40.21
CA ASP A 123 25.68 -2.53 -40.29
C ASP A 123 25.76 -3.49 -39.08
N THR A 124 26.97 -3.73 -38.54
CA THR A 124 27.14 -4.44 -37.25
C THR A 124 26.61 -3.61 -36.08
N THR A 125 26.96 -2.33 -35.97
CA THR A 125 26.44 -1.46 -34.90
C THR A 125 24.92 -1.28 -34.96
N GLN A 126 24.31 -1.30 -36.15
CA GLN A 126 22.85 -1.33 -36.29
C GLN A 126 22.23 -2.65 -35.76
N SER A 127 22.86 -3.79 -36.03
CA SER A 127 22.43 -5.11 -35.52
C SER A 127 22.51 -5.20 -33.99
N ASP A 128 23.57 -4.65 -33.38
CA ASP A 128 23.72 -4.57 -31.93
C ASP A 128 22.65 -3.65 -31.30
N LEU A 129 22.34 -2.53 -31.97
CA LEU A 129 21.31 -1.59 -31.54
C LEU A 129 19.91 -2.23 -31.58
N ASP A 130 19.58 -3.01 -32.60
CA ASP A 130 18.29 -3.72 -32.66
C ASP A 130 18.22 -4.92 -31.68
N THR A 131 19.36 -5.55 -31.37
CA THR A 131 19.47 -6.55 -30.30
C THR A 131 19.23 -5.95 -28.92
N THR A 132 19.88 -4.82 -28.59
CA THR A 132 19.68 -4.11 -27.31
C THR A 132 18.27 -3.55 -27.17
N ARG A 133 17.63 -3.08 -28.26
CA ARG A 133 16.20 -2.73 -28.28
C ARG A 133 15.31 -3.92 -27.91
N SER A 134 15.60 -5.10 -28.45
CA SER A 134 14.83 -6.33 -28.17
C SER A 134 14.97 -6.76 -26.71
N GLN A 135 16.20 -6.71 -26.16
CA GLN A 135 16.45 -6.96 -24.73
C GLN A 135 15.71 -5.97 -23.82
N LEU A 136 15.72 -4.68 -24.17
CA LEU A 136 15.03 -3.63 -23.42
C LEU A 136 13.50 -3.75 -23.50
N ALA A 137 12.96 -4.28 -24.61
CA ALA A 137 11.55 -4.63 -24.72
C ALA A 137 11.17 -5.82 -23.82
N SER A 138 12.01 -6.86 -23.76
CA SER A 138 11.82 -7.99 -22.83
C SER A 138 11.83 -7.52 -21.38
N ALA A 139 12.86 -6.78 -20.97
CA ALA A 139 12.99 -6.28 -19.61
C ALA A 139 11.83 -5.37 -19.16
N ARG A 140 11.20 -4.64 -20.10
CA ARG A 140 9.95 -3.90 -19.83
C ARG A 140 8.76 -4.82 -19.60
N SER A 141 8.59 -5.86 -20.42
CA SER A 141 7.54 -6.86 -20.23
C SER A 141 7.70 -7.60 -18.89
N ASP A 142 8.94 -7.93 -18.51
CA ASP A 142 9.25 -8.59 -17.24
C ASP A 142 8.95 -7.65 -16.04
N LEU A 143 9.26 -6.36 -16.17
CA LEU A 143 8.92 -5.34 -15.17
C LEU A 143 7.40 -5.13 -15.03
N GLU A 144 6.65 -5.07 -16.14
CA GLU A 144 5.19 -4.99 -16.10
C GLU A 144 4.56 -6.24 -15.45
N SER A 145 5.09 -7.43 -15.73
CA SER A 145 4.70 -8.67 -15.07
C SER A 145 4.98 -8.65 -13.56
N ALA A 146 6.17 -8.18 -13.16
CA ALA A 146 6.54 -8.03 -11.76
C ALA A 146 5.66 -7.01 -11.02
N GLN A 147 5.30 -5.89 -11.67
CA GLN A 147 4.36 -4.91 -11.11
C GLN A 147 2.94 -5.46 -10.95
N CYS A 148 2.47 -6.26 -11.92
CA CYS A 148 1.18 -6.96 -11.84
C CYS A 148 1.17 -7.94 -10.66
N ASN A 149 2.21 -8.76 -10.52
CA ASN A 149 2.37 -9.70 -9.41
C ASN A 149 2.43 -8.96 -8.06
N LEU A 150 3.18 -7.86 -7.96
CA LEU A 150 3.24 -7.04 -6.75
C LEU A 150 1.85 -6.51 -6.36
N SER A 151 1.10 -5.96 -7.33
CA SER A 151 -0.28 -5.50 -7.12
C SER A 151 -1.20 -6.61 -6.59
N VAL A 152 -1.12 -7.82 -7.16
CA VAL A 152 -1.87 -9.00 -6.68
C VAL A 152 -1.46 -9.37 -5.26
N THR A 153 -0.17 -9.36 -4.92
CA THR A 153 0.29 -9.65 -3.55
C THR A 153 -0.12 -8.58 -2.54
N MET A 154 -0.18 -7.31 -2.93
CA MET A 154 -0.70 -6.24 -2.07
C MET A 154 -2.19 -6.40 -1.80
N ALA A 155 -3.01 -6.68 -2.82
CA ALA A 155 -4.43 -6.94 -2.66
C ALA A 155 -4.70 -8.18 -1.78
N ALA A 156 -3.88 -9.23 -1.91
CA ALA A 156 -3.94 -10.40 -1.03
C ALA A 156 -3.55 -10.05 0.43
N LEU A 157 -2.55 -9.19 0.64
CA LEU A 157 -2.14 -8.72 1.96
C LEU A 157 -3.22 -7.84 2.62
N GLU A 158 -3.86 -6.96 1.86
CA GLU A 158 -4.99 -6.15 2.34
C GLU A 158 -6.17 -7.05 2.76
N ALA A 159 -6.48 -8.09 1.97
CA ALA A 159 -7.51 -9.06 2.31
C ALA A 159 -7.17 -9.88 3.58
N THR A 160 -5.92 -10.31 3.77
CA THR A 160 -5.52 -11.00 5.00
C THR A 160 -5.52 -10.06 6.22
N HIS A 161 -5.18 -8.78 6.04
CA HIS A 161 -5.27 -7.78 7.10
C HIS A 161 -6.72 -7.51 7.51
N ALA A 162 -7.64 -7.35 6.55
CA ALA A 162 -9.08 -7.22 6.83
C ALA A 162 -9.64 -8.44 7.58
N ASN A 163 -9.23 -9.65 7.19
CA ASN A 163 -9.59 -10.88 7.91
C ASN A 163 -9.03 -10.91 9.34
N LEU A 164 -7.78 -10.44 9.56
CA LEU A 164 -7.17 -10.37 10.89
C LEU A 164 -7.88 -9.38 11.81
N VAL A 165 -8.28 -8.21 11.29
CA VAL A 165 -9.07 -7.23 12.05
C VAL A 165 -10.46 -7.79 12.40
N SER A 166 -11.08 -8.55 11.49
CA SER A 166 -12.34 -9.26 11.75
C SER A 166 -12.20 -10.34 12.82
N THR A 167 -11.14 -11.15 12.81
CA THR A 167 -10.94 -12.16 13.86
C THR A 167 -10.57 -11.54 15.21
N GLN A 168 -9.87 -10.40 15.23
CA GLN A 168 -9.62 -9.63 16.45
C GLN A 168 -10.93 -9.10 17.06
N SER A 169 -11.82 -8.49 16.28
CA SER A 169 -13.10 -7.99 16.81
C SER A 169 -14.02 -9.11 17.30
N LEU A 170 -14.01 -10.27 16.64
CA LEU A 170 -14.70 -11.48 17.12
C LEU A 170 -14.09 -12.00 18.44
N HIS A 171 -12.76 -11.93 18.60
CA HIS A 171 -12.11 -12.34 19.84
C HIS A 171 -12.45 -11.40 21.01
N GLU A 172 -12.46 -10.08 20.79
CA GLU A 172 -12.90 -9.08 21.78
C GLU A 172 -14.37 -9.29 22.17
N ALA A 173 -15.25 -9.54 21.20
CA ALA A 173 -16.66 -9.86 21.47
C ALA A 173 -16.83 -11.13 22.30
N LEU A 174 -16.04 -12.18 22.02
CA LEU A 174 -16.02 -13.42 22.81
C LEU A 174 -15.49 -13.19 24.23
N GLN A 175 -14.43 -12.39 24.41
CA GLN A 175 -13.92 -12.04 25.75
C GLN A 175 -14.98 -11.30 26.57
N LEU A 176 -15.66 -10.30 25.99
CA LEU A 176 -16.75 -9.58 26.65
C LEU A 176 -17.92 -10.50 27.02
N ASN A 177 -18.25 -11.47 26.16
CA ASN A 177 -19.30 -12.45 26.46
C ASN A 177 -18.88 -13.37 27.61
N CYS A 178 -17.65 -13.90 27.61
CA CYS A 178 -17.12 -14.70 28.73
C CYS A 178 -17.07 -13.91 30.06
N ALA A 179 -16.69 -12.63 30.03
CA ALA A 179 -16.72 -11.78 31.22
C ALA A 179 -18.15 -11.56 31.75
N ARG A 180 -19.13 -11.39 30.84
CA ARG A 180 -20.55 -11.28 31.20
C ARG A 180 -21.10 -12.60 31.77
N THR A 181 -20.81 -13.75 31.16
CA THR A 181 -21.27 -15.04 31.68
C THR A 181 -20.64 -15.38 33.02
N GLN A 182 -19.37 -15.02 33.25
CA GLN A 182 -18.74 -15.12 34.57
C GLN A 182 -19.44 -14.24 35.61
N SER A 183 -19.69 -12.96 35.31
CA SER A 183 -20.39 -12.05 36.24
C SER A 183 -21.82 -12.51 36.54
N ASN A 184 -22.53 -13.04 35.55
CA ASN A 184 -23.85 -13.65 35.75
C ASN A 184 -23.75 -14.90 36.64
N LEU A 185 -22.73 -15.74 36.46
CA LEU A 185 -22.51 -16.92 37.30
C LEU A 185 -22.24 -16.51 38.77
N GLU A 186 -21.36 -15.54 39.00
CA GLU A 186 -21.08 -15.00 40.34
C GLU A 186 -22.35 -14.42 41.00
N SER A 187 -23.16 -13.66 40.24
CA SER A 187 -24.46 -13.14 40.72
C SER A 187 -25.43 -14.27 41.08
N THR A 188 -25.57 -15.30 40.24
CA THR A 188 -26.44 -16.46 40.55
C THR A 188 -25.94 -17.26 41.76
N GLN A 189 -24.62 -17.35 41.98
CA GLN A 189 -24.06 -17.96 43.20
C GLN A 189 -24.43 -17.16 44.45
N THR A 190 -24.26 -15.83 44.44
CA THR A 190 -24.65 -14.98 45.59
C THR A 190 -26.15 -15.04 45.89
N ASN A 191 -27.01 -15.11 44.86
CA ASN A 191 -28.45 -15.29 45.03
C ASN A 191 -28.80 -16.67 45.60
N LEU A 192 -28.08 -17.72 45.19
CA LEU A 192 -28.27 -19.08 45.71
C LEU A 192 -27.81 -19.19 47.18
N GLU A 193 -26.72 -18.51 47.57
CA GLU A 193 -26.30 -18.43 48.97
C GLU A 193 -27.30 -17.63 49.82
N SER A 194 -27.79 -16.49 49.32
CA SER A 194 -28.81 -15.67 50.00
C SER A 194 -30.12 -16.45 50.21
N THR A 195 -30.61 -17.16 49.19
CA THR A 195 -31.81 -18.01 49.31
C THR A 195 -31.59 -19.20 50.23
N ARG A 196 -30.40 -19.81 50.24
CA ARG A 196 -30.04 -20.88 51.20
C ARG A 196 -30.06 -20.37 52.64
N LEU A 197 -29.43 -19.23 52.92
CA LEU A 197 -29.45 -18.62 54.26
C LEU A 197 -30.87 -18.24 54.67
N SER A 198 -31.67 -17.69 53.75
CA SER A 198 -33.09 -17.41 54.01
C SER A 198 -33.84 -18.68 54.41
N ALA A 199 -33.72 -19.77 53.63
CA ALA A 199 -34.34 -21.06 53.94
C ALA A 199 -33.92 -21.59 55.33
N GLU A 200 -32.63 -21.58 55.64
CA GLU A 200 -32.08 -21.98 56.95
C GLU A 200 -32.66 -21.14 58.11
N THR A 201 -32.79 -19.81 57.93
CA THR A 201 -33.44 -18.95 58.94
C THR A 201 -34.94 -19.22 59.08
N THR A 202 -35.65 -19.59 58.01
CA THR A 202 -37.07 -19.98 58.13
C THR A 202 -37.23 -21.31 58.85
N GLN A 203 -36.33 -22.27 58.62
CA GLN A 203 -36.35 -23.57 59.27
C GLN A 203 -36.10 -23.45 60.78
N LEU A 204 -35.08 -22.67 61.19
CA LEU A 204 -34.86 -22.37 62.62
C LEU A 204 -36.04 -21.66 63.31
N ARG A 205 -36.83 -20.89 62.57
CA ARG A 205 -38.06 -20.25 63.09
C ARG A 205 -39.22 -21.24 63.21
N LEU A 206 -39.29 -22.24 62.33
CA LEU A 206 -40.27 -23.32 62.41
C LEU A 206 -39.94 -24.25 63.60
N ASP A 207 -38.70 -24.75 63.69
CA ASP A 207 -38.23 -25.59 64.81
C ASP A 207 -38.48 -24.92 66.17
N LYS A 208 -38.23 -23.61 66.24
CA LYS A 208 -38.52 -22.81 67.44
C LYS A 208 -40.03 -22.72 67.74
N ALA A 209 -40.87 -22.52 66.73
CA ALA A 209 -42.31 -22.45 66.91
C ALA A 209 -42.90 -23.79 67.37
N GLU A 210 -42.41 -24.91 66.83
CA GLU A 210 -42.77 -26.27 67.26
C GLU A 210 -42.37 -26.52 68.73
N PHE A 211 -41.17 -26.10 69.13
CA PHE A 211 -40.72 -26.18 70.52
C PHE A 211 -41.57 -25.30 71.46
N GLU A 212 -41.91 -24.07 71.06
CA GLU A 212 -42.77 -23.19 71.86
C GLU A 212 -44.22 -23.70 71.97
N MET A 213 -44.74 -24.33 70.92
CA MET A 213 -46.09 -24.93 70.90
C MET A 213 -46.17 -26.19 71.76
N THR A 214 -45.21 -27.12 71.64
CA THR A 214 -45.12 -28.31 72.50
C THR A 214 -44.93 -27.95 73.98
N ALA A 215 -44.12 -26.92 74.29
CA ALA A 215 -43.96 -26.42 75.65
C ALA A 215 -45.23 -25.73 76.19
N ALA A 216 -46.05 -25.10 75.33
CA ALA A 216 -47.34 -24.55 75.72
C ALA A 216 -48.37 -25.65 76.00
N GLN A 217 -48.42 -26.69 75.14
CA GLN A 217 -49.34 -27.82 75.30
C GLN A 217 -49.12 -28.53 76.64
N ALA A 218 -47.86 -28.83 76.97
CA ALA A 218 -47.51 -29.46 78.25
C ALA A 218 -47.93 -28.63 79.48
N ARG A 219 -48.02 -27.29 79.38
CA ARG A 219 -48.52 -26.43 80.47
C ARG A 219 -50.04 -26.49 80.59
N ALA A 220 -50.76 -26.51 79.47
CA ALA A 220 -52.22 -26.66 79.46
C ALA A 220 -52.64 -28.03 80.00
N ASP A 221 -51.98 -29.11 79.55
CA ASP A 221 -52.22 -30.48 80.04
C ASP A 221 -51.99 -30.56 81.56
N ALA A 222 -50.90 -29.98 82.08
CA ALA A 222 -50.62 -29.92 83.50
C ALA A 222 -51.66 -29.10 84.30
N ALA A 223 -52.12 -27.97 83.74
CA ALA A 223 -53.19 -27.17 84.35
C ALA A 223 -54.52 -27.93 84.40
N GLN A 224 -54.84 -28.70 83.35
CA GLN A 224 -56.05 -29.52 83.29
C GLN A 224 -56.00 -30.69 84.28
N VAL A 225 -54.83 -31.31 84.49
CA VAL A 225 -54.63 -32.30 85.56
C VAL A 225 -54.82 -31.68 86.95
N ASN A 226 -54.33 -30.46 87.18
CA ASN A 226 -54.56 -29.76 88.45
C ASN A 226 -56.04 -29.40 88.66
N ALA A 227 -56.73 -28.87 87.64
CA ALA A 227 -58.15 -28.53 87.71
C ALA A 227 -59.06 -29.76 87.93
N THR A 228 -58.70 -30.92 87.34
CA THR A 228 -59.41 -32.19 87.58
C THR A 228 -59.13 -32.77 88.97
N ALA A 229 -57.92 -32.59 89.52
CA ALA A 229 -57.64 -32.91 90.92
C ALA A 229 -58.41 -32.01 91.90
N ALA A 230 -58.49 -30.70 91.60
CA ALA A 230 -59.25 -29.73 92.39
C ALA A 230 -60.77 -30.02 92.38
N SER A 231 -61.34 -30.38 91.22
CA SER A 231 -62.77 -30.73 91.13
C SER A 231 -63.10 -32.06 91.84
N LEU A 232 -62.18 -33.04 91.81
CA LEU A 232 -62.30 -34.27 92.60
C LEU A 232 -62.29 -33.97 94.11
N SER A 233 -61.36 -33.12 94.56
CA SER A 233 -61.28 -32.69 95.97
C SER A 233 -62.53 -31.89 96.40
N LEU A 234 -63.13 -31.10 95.51
CA LEU A 234 -64.37 -30.39 95.76
C LEU A 234 -65.56 -31.34 95.90
N ALA A 235 -65.70 -32.33 95.02
CA ALA A 235 -66.75 -33.34 95.09
C ALA A 235 -66.66 -34.19 96.38
N ASP A 236 -65.45 -34.56 96.77
CA ASP A 236 -65.18 -35.27 98.03
C ASP A 236 -65.50 -34.39 99.27
N ALA A 237 -65.24 -33.09 99.23
CA ALA A 237 -65.66 -32.14 100.26
C ALA A 237 -67.19 -31.95 100.31
N GLN A 238 -67.87 -31.90 99.16
CA GLN A 238 -69.34 -31.84 99.08
C GLN A 238 -70.00 -33.07 99.71
N LEU A 239 -69.51 -34.28 99.38
CA LEU A 239 -70.00 -35.52 99.98
C LEU A 239 -69.84 -35.54 101.51
N ARG A 240 -68.73 -35.02 102.05
CA ARG A 240 -68.54 -34.88 103.50
C ARG A 240 -69.56 -33.90 104.10
N ALA A 241 -69.75 -32.72 103.50
CA ALA A 241 -70.71 -31.74 103.98
C ALA A 241 -72.15 -32.30 104.01
N GLU A 242 -72.61 -32.95 102.92
CA GLU A 242 -73.93 -33.59 102.90
C GLU A 242 -74.07 -34.73 103.92
N SER A 243 -73.02 -35.53 104.12
CA SER A 243 -73.07 -36.63 105.11
C SER A 243 -73.16 -36.10 106.54
N ALA A 244 -72.45 -35.01 106.86
CA ALA A 244 -72.54 -34.34 108.16
C ALA A 244 -73.91 -33.66 108.38
N GLU A 245 -74.51 -33.10 107.33
CA GLU A 245 -75.86 -32.53 107.39
C GLU A 245 -76.92 -33.62 107.67
N ARG A 246 -76.84 -34.76 106.98
CA ARG A 246 -77.70 -35.93 107.22
C ARG A 246 -77.53 -36.49 108.63
N GLU A 247 -76.30 -36.50 109.16
CA GLU A 247 -76.00 -36.94 110.52
C GLU A 247 -76.63 -36.00 111.57
N CYS A 248 -76.48 -34.69 111.40
CA CYS A 248 -77.13 -33.68 112.25
C CYS A 248 -78.66 -33.86 112.26
N ALA A 249 -79.27 -34.00 111.07
CA ALA A 249 -80.71 -34.22 110.94
C ALA A 249 -81.19 -35.53 111.61
N ARG A 250 -80.36 -36.58 111.61
CA ARG A 250 -80.67 -37.84 112.33
C ARG A 250 -80.65 -37.63 113.84
N ILE A 251 -79.63 -36.96 114.38
CA ILE A 251 -79.49 -36.68 115.81
C ILE A 251 -80.62 -35.74 116.29
N GLU A 252 -80.99 -34.74 115.48
CA GLU A 252 -82.16 -33.88 115.74
C GLU A 252 -83.46 -34.70 115.81
N HIS A 253 -83.68 -35.64 114.89
CA HIS A 253 -84.84 -36.53 114.92
C HIS A 253 -84.84 -37.44 116.17
N GLU A 254 -83.71 -38.06 116.50
CA GLU A 254 -83.58 -38.92 117.69
C GLU A 254 -83.84 -38.14 119.00
N ALA A 255 -83.33 -36.91 119.10
CA ALA A 255 -83.58 -36.03 120.23
C ALA A 255 -85.06 -35.60 120.33
N LEU A 256 -85.73 -35.34 119.19
CA LEU A 256 -87.16 -35.04 119.16
C LEU A 256 -88.02 -36.26 119.53
N GLU A 257 -87.67 -37.46 119.04
CA GLU A 257 -88.36 -38.69 119.42
C GLU A 257 -88.20 -39.00 120.92
N MET A 258 -87.00 -38.85 121.49
CA MET A 258 -86.78 -39.00 122.93
C MET A 258 -87.60 -38.01 123.77
N ARG A 259 -87.68 -36.74 123.35
CA ARG A 259 -88.53 -35.72 124.01
C ARG A 259 -90.03 -36.04 123.86
N LEU A 260 -90.45 -36.63 122.74
CA LEU A 260 -91.83 -37.11 122.52
C LEU A 260 -92.15 -38.38 123.32
N ALA A 261 -91.19 -39.30 123.49
CA ALA A 261 -91.34 -40.47 124.36
C ALA A 261 -91.50 -40.04 125.82
N TYR A 262 -90.66 -39.11 126.29
CA TYR A 262 -90.75 -38.52 127.62
C TYR A 262 -92.12 -37.85 127.86
N SER A 263 -92.64 -37.06 126.90
CA SER A 263 -93.96 -36.41 127.04
C SER A 263 -95.14 -37.39 126.99
N ARG A 264 -95.06 -38.47 126.20
CA ARG A 264 -96.08 -39.54 126.19
C ARG A 264 -96.10 -40.34 127.49
N GLN A 265 -94.93 -40.67 128.03
CA GLN A 265 -94.81 -41.50 129.24
C GLN A 265 -95.15 -40.71 130.52
N THR A 266 -94.86 -39.41 130.56
CA THR A 266 -95.34 -38.51 131.63
C THR A 266 -96.85 -38.30 131.56
N ALA A 267 -97.46 -38.23 130.38
CA ALA A 267 -98.91 -38.16 130.23
C ALA A 267 -99.62 -39.47 130.67
N ALA A 268 -99.04 -40.64 130.36
CA ALA A 268 -99.61 -41.94 130.73
C ALA A 268 -99.64 -42.24 132.25
N LEU A 269 -98.88 -41.49 133.05
CA LEU A 269 -98.74 -41.70 134.50
C LEU A 269 -99.50 -40.67 135.37
N LEU A 270 -100.23 -39.74 134.74
CA LEU A 270 -101.12 -38.79 135.44
C LEU A 270 -102.47 -39.43 135.87
N ASP A 271 -102.75 -40.66 135.45
CA ASP A 271 -104.03 -41.37 135.68
C ASP A 271 -103.91 -42.52 136.71
N GLY A 272 -102.72 -42.74 137.29
CA GLY A 272 -102.41 -43.89 138.15
C GLY A 272 -102.02 -43.54 139.60
N SER A 273 -102.89 -43.82 140.57
CA SER A 273 -102.71 -43.48 141.99
C SER A 273 -101.99 -44.57 142.82
N GLU A 274 -100.70 -44.84 142.57
CA GLU A 274 -99.87 -45.66 143.50
C GLU A 274 -98.45 -45.13 143.70
N SER A 275 -98.01 -45.04 144.96
CA SER A 275 -96.79 -44.34 145.39
C SER A 275 -95.47 -44.96 144.91
N GLY A 276 -95.47 -46.20 144.42
CA GLY A 276 -94.28 -46.86 143.85
C GLY A 276 -93.81 -46.27 142.51
N HIS A 277 -94.67 -45.52 141.80
CA HIS A 277 -94.34 -44.99 140.47
C HIS A 277 -93.36 -43.81 140.49
N ARG A 278 -93.16 -43.13 141.63
CA ARG A 278 -92.31 -41.92 141.70
C ARG A 278 -90.83 -42.21 141.51
N ASP A 279 -90.31 -43.29 142.09
CA ASP A 279 -88.88 -43.59 142.04
C ASP A 279 -88.47 -44.13 140.66
N ALA A 280 -89.37 -44.89 140.01
CA ALA A 280 -89.22 -45.29 138.61
C ALA A 280 -89.29 -44.08 137.65
N LEU A 281 -90.18 -43.11 137.90
CA LEU A 281 -90.24 -41.84 137.17
C LEU A 281 -88.96 -41.01 137.37
N ALA A 282 -88.40 -40.98 138.58
CA ALA A 282 -87.17 -40.27 138.87
C ALA A 282 -85.98 -40.90 138.11
N ALA A 283 -85.85 -42.23 138.16
CA ALA A 283 -84.80 -42.96 137.44
C ALA A 283 -84.91 -42.77 135.92
N PHE A 284 -86.10 -43.00 135.33
CA PHE A 284 -86.33 -42.81 133.89
C PHE A 284 -86.12 -41.36 133.46
N ARG A 285 -86.51 -40.38 134.30
CA ARG A 285 -86.22 -38.97 134.04
C ARG A 285 -84.72 -38.69 134.05
N THR A 286 -83.96 -39.21 135.02
CA THR A 286 -82.49 -39.04 135.01
C THR A 286 -81.82 -39.72 133.82
N GLU A 287 -82.37 -40.84 133.33
CA GLU A 287 -81.89 -41.54 132.13
C GLU A 287 -82.21 -40.76 130.84
N CYS A 288 -83.44 -40.24 130.69
CA CYS A 288 -83.81 -39.35 129.60
C CYS A 288 -83.02 -38.03 129.62
N ASP A 289 -82.90 -37.38 130.77
CA ASP A 289 -82.15 -36.13 130.93
C ASP A 289 -80.66 -36.37 130.58
N ALA A 290 -80.06 -37.50 131.00
CA ALA A 290 -78.70 -37.87 130.61
C ALA A 290 -78.56 -38.15 129.10
N ARG A 291 -79.50 -38.88 128.49
CA ARG A 291 -79.47 -39.18 127.04
C ARG A 291 -79.73 -37.93 126.20
N ILE A 292 -80.58 -37.00 126.66
CA ILE A 292 -80.80 -35.70 126.01
C ILE A 292 -79.53 -34.86 126.07
N VAL A 293 -78.86 -34.75 127.23
CA VAL A 293 -77.58 -34.04 127.35
C VAL A 293 -76.49 -34.69 126.48
N GLN A 294 -76.47 -36.01 126.37
CA GLN A 294 -75.56 -36.71 125.45
C GLN A 294 -75.86 -36.36 123.98
N LEU A 295 -77.13 -36.44 123.55
CA LEU A 295 -77.53 -36.10 122.17
C LEU A 295 -77.30 -34.60 121.86
N GLU A 296 -77.48 -33.70 122.83
CA GLU A 296 -77.17 -32.28 122.69
C GLU A 296 -75.65 -32.03 122.56
N SER A 297 -74.83 -32.80 123.27
CA SER A 297 -73.36 -32.78 123.10
C SER A 297 -72.92 -33.34 121.75
N GLU A 298 -73.48 -34.47 121.32
CA GLU A 298 -73.22 -35.11 120.02
C GLU A 298 -73.64 -34.16 118.88
N LEU A 299 -74.82 -33.54 118.98
CA LEU A 299 -75.32 -32.54 118.03
C LEU A 299 -74.47 -31.27 117.97
N SER A 300 -73.97 -30.79 119.11
CA SER A 300 -73.02 -29.66 119.12
C SER A 300 -71.75 -30.01 118.35
N GLN A 301 -71.19 -31.20 118.59
CA GLN A 301 -69.97 -31.66 117.93
C GLN A 301 -70.18 -31.85 116.42
N THR A 302 -71.26 -32.51 115.98
CA THR A 302 -71.53 -32.66 114.54
C THR A 302 -71.83 -31.33 113.85
N ARG A 303 -72.39 -30.35 114.57
CA ARG A 303 -72.64 -28.99 114.06
C ARG A 303 -71.34 -28.20 113.88
N ASP A 304 -70.38 -28.34 114.79
CA ASP A 304 -69.04 -27.75 114.66
C ASP A 304 -68.25 -28.41 113.52
N ASP A 305 -68.31 -29.75 113.40
CA ASP A 305 -67.72 -30.51 112.29
C ASP A 305 -68.34 -30.12 110.93
N PHE A 306 -69.66 -29.90 110.87
CA PHE A 306 -70.34 -29.37 109.68
C PHE A 306 -69.90 -27.94 109.36
N ALA A 307 -69.80 -27.06 110.35
CA ALA A 307 -69.34 -25.68 110.15
C ALA A 307 -67.89 -25.63 109.64
N GLN A 308 -67.01 -26.50 110.16
CA GLN A 308 -65.64 -26.65 109.68
C GLN A 308 -65.58 -27.21 108.26
N SER A 309 -66.37 -28.24 107.95
CA SER A 309 -66.46 -28.84 106.62
C SER A 309 -66.99 -27.85 105.57
N SER A 310 -68.04 -27.08 105.92
CA SER A 310 -68.61 -26.02 105.08
C SER A 310 -67.60 -24.90 104.80
N LYS A 311 -66.80 -24.51 105.81
CA LYS A 311 -65.71 -23.53 105.66
C LYS A 311 -64.60 -24.04 104.73
N GLN A 312 -64.20 -25.30 104.85
CA GLN A 312 -63.21 -25.93 103.95
C GLN A 312 -63.74 -26.02 102.52
N LEU A 313 -65.01 -26.40 102.34
CA LEU A 313 -65.69 -26.43 101.04
C LEU A 313 -65.68 -25.04 100.39
N GLY A 314 -66.01 -23.99 101.13
CA GLY A 314 -65.94 -22.60 100.63
C GLY A 314 -64.55 -22.17 100.16
N GLN A 315 -63.49 -22.64 100.83
CA GLN A 315 -62.10 -22.39 100.40
C GLN A 315 -61.73 -23.18 99.13
N LEU A 316 -62.14 -24.45 99.04
CA LEU A 316 -61.90 -25.30 97.87
C LEU A 316 -62.67 -24.82 96.62
N VAL A 317 -63.88 -24.29 96.77
CA VAL A 317 -64.64 -23.67 95.67
C VAL A 317 -63.87 -22.49 95.05
N VAL A 318 -63.30 -21.61 95.88
CA VAL A 318 -62.53 -20.45 95.39
C VAL A 318 -61.23 -20.90 94.70
N ALA A 319 -60.55 -21.92 95.23
CA ALA A 319 -59.37 -22.49 94.58
C ALA A 319 -59.71 -23.12 93.21
N ALA A 320 -60.75 -23.97 93.14
CA ALA A 320 -61.19 -24.60 91.90
C ALA A 320 -61.66 -23.58 90.84
N GLN A 321 -62.27 -22.46 91.26
CA GLN A 321 -62.61 -21.35 90.35
C GLN A 321 -61.37 -20.65 89.79
N ALA A 322 -60.32 -20.47 90.59
CA ALA A 322 -59.05 -19.90 90.12
C ALA A 322 -58.33 -20.84 89.15
N ASP A 323 -58.30 -22.14 89.43
CA ASP A 323 -57.71 -23.15 88.54
C ASP A 323 -58.48 -23.24 87.21
N ALA A 324 -59.81 -23.20 87.23
CA ALA A 324 -60.64 -23.18 86.03
C ALA A 324 -60.40 -21.92 85.16
N ALA A 325 -60.24 -20.74 85.78
CA ALA A 325 -59.87 -19.53 85.05
C ALA A 325 -58.46 -19.64 84.43
N ARG A 326 -57.53 -20.30 85.12
CA ARG A 326 -56.16 -20.51 84.62
C ARG A 326 -56.09 -21.47 83.44
N VAL A 327 -56.96 -22.49 83.40
CA VAL A 327 -57.13 -23.36 82.22
C VAL A 327 -57.62 -22.55 81.01
N GLN A 328 -58.67 -21.73 81.16
CA GLN A 328 -59.20 -20.91 80.06
C GLN A 328 -58.17 -19.91 79.50
N GLU A 329 -57.33 -19.32 80.35
CA GLU A 329 -56.23 -18.43 79.92
C GLU A 329 -55.19 -19.19 79.08
N LEU A 330 -54.80 -20.39 79.49
CA LEU A 330 -53.83 -21.24 78.78
C LEU A 330 -54.40 -21.81 77.47
N GLU A 331 -55.69 -22.14 77.42
CA GLU A 331 -56.38 -22.53 76.18
C GLU A 331 -56.40 -21.38 75.16
N GLN A 332 -56.63 -20.14 75.60
CA GLN A 332 -56.56 -18.96 74.73
C GLN A 332 -55.13 -18.69 74.24
N GLU A 333 -54.12 -18.84 75.10
CA GLU A 333 -52.71 -18.77 74.69
C GLU A 333 -52.35 -19.86 73.66
N LEU A 334 -52.90 -21.07 73.77
CA LEU A 334 -52.68 -22.15 72.80
C LEU A 334 -53.26 -21.82 71.43
N VAL A 335 -54.51 -21.35 71.36
CA VAL A 335 -55.14 -20.95 70.09
C VAL A 335 -54.35 -19.83 69.40
N GLN A 336 -53.89 -18.82 70.15
CA GLN A 336 -53.05 -17.75 69.58
C GLN A 336 -51.69 -18.26 69.11
N ARG A 337 -51.08 -19.23 69.80
CA ARG A 337 -49.80 -19.83 69.38
C ARG A 337 -49.97 -20.73 68.15
N ASP A 338 -51.03 -21.53 68.06
CA ASP A 338 -51.33 -22.35 66.87
C ASP A 338 -51.58 -21.47 65.64
N GLU A 339 -52.39 -20.40 65.76
CA GLU A 339 -52.52 -19.41 64.68
C GLU A 339 -51.18 -18.80 64.28
N SER A 340 -50.28 -18.54 65.23
CA SER A 340 -48.95 -17.97 64.93
C SER A 340 -48.03 -18.99 64.22
N ALA A 341 -48.10 -20.27 64.61
CA ALA A 341 -47.35 -21.35 63.98
C ALA A 341 -47.85 -21.61 62.56
N GLN A 342 -49.18 -21.62 62.35
CA GLN A 342 -49.79 -21.73 61.02
C GLN A 342 -49.39 -20.58 60.10
N ARG A 343 -49.28 -19.34 60.60
CA ARG A 343 -48.76 -18.19 59.83
C ARG A 343 -47.29 -18.37 59.45
N VAL A 344 -46.45 -18.95 60.31
CA VAL A 344 -45.03 -19.26 60.00
C VAL A 344 -44.94 -20.38 58.96
N ALA A 345 -45.75 -21.44 59.09
CA ALA A 345 -45.83 -22.54 58.12
C ALA A 345 -46.34 -22.07 56.74
N ALA A 346 -47.35 -21.21 56.70
CA ALA A 346 -47.84 -20.58 55.48
C ALA A 346 -46.75 -19.72 54.81
N ALA A 347 -46.05 -18.89 55.58
CA ALA A 347 -44.93 -18.08 55.07
C ALA A 347 -43.77 -18.94 54.52
N HIS A 348 -43.51 -20.11 55.10
CA HIS A 348 -42.52 -21.07 54.59
C HIS A 348 -42.99 -21.77 53.29
N ALA A 349 -44.29 -22.11 53.20
CA ALA A 349 -44.89 -22.67 51.98
C ALA A 349 -44.93 -21.65 50.82
N ASP A 350 -45.27 -20.39 51.11
CA ASP A 350 -45.23 -19.30 50.13
C ASP A 350 -43.79 -19.02 49.67
N ALA A 351 -42.81 -18.96 50.59
CA ALA A 351 -41.40 -18.80 50.22
C ALA A 351 -40.86 -19.96 49.35
N SER A 352 -41.35 -21.18 49.56
CA SER A 352 -41.06 -22.34 48.70
C SER A 352 -41.65 -22.15 47.29
N ASN A 353 -42.92 -21.74 47.19
CA ASN A 353 -43.61 -21.53 45.91
C ASN A 353 -43.06 -20.34 45.12
N ASP A 354 -42.77 -19.20 45.76
CA ASP A 354 -42.30 -18.00 45.07
C ASP A 354 -40.92 -18.24 44.42
N SER A 355 -40.10 -19.11 45.02
CA SER A 355 -38.82 -19.59 44.46
C SER A 355 -38.97 -20.46 43.19
N SER A 356 -40.19 -20.85 42.83
CA SER A 356 -40.50 -21.60 41.61
C SER A 356 -41.07 -20.72 40.50
N THR A 357 -41.82 -19.67 40.85
CA THR A 357 -42.34 -18.65 39.92
C THR A 357 -41.25 -17.70 39.45
N ASP A 358 -40.36 -17.25 40.33
CA ASP A 358 -39.24 -16.37 39.93
C ASP A 358 -38.23 -17.13 39.04
N ARG A 359 -38.03 -18.44 39.30
CA ARG A 359 -37.28 -19.34 38.41
C ARG A 359 -37.89 -19.46 37.02
N SER A 360 -39.21 -19.42 36.86
CA SER A 360 -39.82 -19.48 35.52
C SER A 360 -39.66 -18.15 34.78
N ALA A 361 -39.76 -17.02 35.49
CA ALA A 361 -39.50 -15.70 34.94
C ALA A 361 -38.04 -15.54 34.46
N ASP A 362 -37.05 -16.03 35.21
CA ASP A 362 -35.65 -16.00 34.79
C ASP A 362 -35.32 -16.99 33.67
N ILE A 363 -35.99 -18.15 33.60
CA ILE A 363 -35.90 -19.04 32.43
C ILE A 363 -36.50 -18.38 31.18
N GLU A 364 -37.61 -17.64 31.29
CA GLU A 364 -38.15 -16.86 30.18
C GLU A 364 -37.28 -15.65 29.80
N ARG A 365 -36.61 -15.03 30.78
CA ARG A 365 -35.63 -13.96 30.57
C ARG A 365 -34.41 -14.48 29.81
N ALA A 366 -33.83 -15.61 30.20
CA ALA A 366 -32.77 -16.30 29.45
C ALA A 366 -33.24 -16.71 28.02
N ARG A 367 -34.51 -17.09 27.87
CA ARG A 367 -35.12 -17.40 26.55
C ARG A 367 -35.34 -16.15 25.67
N SER A 368 -35.44 -14.98 26.28
CA SER A 368 -35.47 -13.69 25.57
C SER A 368 -34.07 -13.18 25.22
N GLU A 369 -33.05 -13.51 26.01
CA GLU A 369 -31.64 -13.28 25.66
C GLU A 369 -31.18 -14.21 24.53
N GLY A 370 -31.67 -15.46 24.48
CA GLY A 370 -31.52 -16.34 23.30
C GLY A 370 -32.17 -15.78 22.01
N LYS A 371 -33.13 -14.84 22.11
CA LYS A 371 -33.62 -14.11 20.93
C LYS A 371 -32.67 -12.99 20.47
N ALA A 372 -31.71 -12.56 21.29
CA ALA A 372 -30.63 -11.68 20.84
C ALA A 372 -29.62 -12.44 19.97
N GLU A 373 -29.43 -13.75 20.18
CA GLU A 373 -28.67 -14.60 19.26
C GLU A 373 -29.40 -14.78 17.91
N ALA A 374 -30.72 -14.97 17.94
CA ALA A 374 -31.54 -14.93 16.71
C ALA A 374 -31.51 -13.56 16.01
N MET A 375 -31.32 -12.47 16.75
CA MET A 375 -31.10 -11.13 16.17
C MET A 375 -29.72 -10.99 15.53
N ALA A 376 -28.68 -11.70 16.01
CA ALA A 376 -27.40 -11.79 15.33
C ALA A 376 -27.51 -12.56 14.00
N GLU A 377 -28.29 -13.65 13.96
CA GLU A 377 -28.61 -14.37 12.72
C GLU A 377 -29.39 -13.47 11.73
N ALA A 378 -30.35 -12.68 12.22
CA ALA A 378 -31.05 -11.66 11.43
C ALA A 378 -30.11 -10.53 10.92
N THR A 379 -29.03 -10.19 11.62
CA THR A 379 -28.02 -9.25 11.08
C THR A 379 -27.17 -9.87 9.97
N ALA A 380 -26.93 -11.18 9.99
CA ALA A 380 -26.29 -11.87 8.88
C ALA A 380 -27.20 -11.91 7.64
N GLU A 381 -28.50 -12.17 7.82
CA GLU A 381 -29.49 -12.03 6.74
C GLU A 381 -29.62 -10.60 6.22
N ALA A 382 -29.54 -9.58 7.08
CA ALA A 382 -29.56 -8.17 6.66
C ALA A 382 -28.33 -7.77 5.84
N VAL A 383 -27.14 -8.29 6.16
CA VAL A 383 -25.92 -8.10 5.36
C VAL A 383 -26.02 -8.84 4.01
N ALA A 384 -26.56 -10.06 4.00
CA ALA A 384 -26.84 -10.79 2.76
C ALA A 384 -27.86 -10.05 1.87
N ALA A 385 -28.94 -9.52 2.47
CA ALA A 385 -29.94 -8.72 1.78
C ALA A 385 -29.35 -7.42 1.20
N ALA A 386 -28.51 -6.71 1.96
CA ALA A 386 -27.80 -5.51 1.48
C ALA A 386 -26.86 -5.83 0.31
N GLN A 387 -26.17 -6.97 0.36
CA GLN A 387 -25.30 -7.43 -0.74
C GLN A 387 -26.11 -7.78 -2.00
N ILE A 388 -27.26 -8.43 -1.87
CA ILE A 388 -28.21 -8.72 -2.96
C ILE A 388 -28.82 -7.41 -3.52
N GLN A 389 -29.07 -6.42 -2.66
CA GLN A 389 -29.57 -5.11 -3.08
C GLN A 389 -28.50 -4.30 -3.83
N PHE A 390 -27.23 -4.43 -3.45
CA PHE A 390 -26.11 -3.81 -4.16
C PHE A 390 -25.88 -4.44 -5.54
N THR A 391 -25.90 -5.77 -5.66
CA THR A 391 -25.74 -6.46 -6.95
C THR A 391 -26.90 -6.13 -7.91
N SER A 392 -28.14 -6.14 -7.42
CA SER A 392 -29.33 -5.78 -8.24
C SER A 392 -29.38 -4.30 -8.67
N MET A 393 -28.67 -3.38 -8.02
CA MET A 393 -28.48 -2.00 -8.52
C MET A 393 -27.36 -1.87 -9.57
N MET A 394 -26.36 -2.74 -9.55
CA MET A 394 -25.19 -2.67 -10.43
C MET A 394 -25.38 -3.43 -11.74
N GLU A 395 -26.04 -4.58 -11.71
CA GLU A 395 -26.35 -5.41 -12.88
C GLU A 395 -27.10 -4.65 -14.00
N PRO A 396 -28.20 -3.89 -13.75
CA PRO A 396 -28.87 -3.14 -14.81
C PRO A 396 -28.00 -2.02 -15.41
N LYS A 397 -27.05 -1.45 -14.64
CA LYS A 397 -26.11 -0.43 -15.14
C LYS A 397 -25.05 -1.05 -16.05
N LEU A 398 -24.54 -2.23 -15.71
CA LEU A 398 -23.61 -3.00 -16.56
C LEU A 398 -24.31 -3.49 -17.84
N VAL A 399 -25.56 -3.93 -17.75
CA VAL A 399 -26.40 -4.28 -18.91
C VAL A 399 -26.70 -3.05 -19.79
N ALA A 400 -26.89 -1.86 -19.21
CA ALA A 400 -27.05 -0.62 -19.99
C ALA A 400 -25.75 -0.23 -20.73
N LEU A 401 -24.59 -0.33 -20.07
CA LEU A 401 -23.28 -0.03 -20.68
C LEU A 401 -22.91 -1.01 -21.80
N THR A 402 -23.18 -2.30 -21.63
CA THR A 402 -22.97 -3.31 -22.68
C THR A 402 -23.90 -3.09 -23.88
N LYS A 403 -25.19 -2.78 -23.65
CA LYS A 403 -26.13 -2.37 -24.71
C LYS A 403 -25.65 -1.11 -25.46
N ALA A 404 -25.14 -0.10 -24.74
CA ALA A 404 -24.57 1.11 -25.35
C ALA A 404 -23.31 0.78 -26.19
N ALA A 405 -22.42 -0.09 -25.71
CA ALA A 405 -21.24 -0.52 -26.46
C ALA A 405 -21.62 -1.29 -27.75
N VAL A 406 -22.65 -2.15 -27.70
CA VAL A 406 -23.18 -2.86 -28.89
C VAL A 406 -23.81 -1.88 -29.89
N PHE A 407 -24.55 -0.87 -29.42
CA PHE A 407 -25.09 0.19 -30.27
C PHE A 407 -24.00 1.02 -30.96
N LEU A 408 -22.92 1.35 -30.25
CA LEU A 408 -21.77 2.07 -30.84
C LEU A 408 -21.01 1.21 -31.86
N ARG A 409 -20.85 -0.10 -31.61
CA ARG A 409 -20.25 -1.04 -32.58
C ARG A 409 -21.07 -1.17 -33.85
N THR A 410 -22.40 -1.30 -33.74
CA THR A 410 -23.30 -1.35 -34.91
C THR A 410 -23.35 -0.01 -35.66
N ARG A 411 -23.31 1.14 -34.97
CA ARG A 411 -23.19 2.47 -35.61
C ARG A 411 -21.86 2.63 -36.37
N ARG A 412 -20.74 2.18 -35.81
CA ARG A 412 -19.42 2.15 -36.48
C ARG A 412 -19.43 1.23 -37.71
N ALA A 413 -20.06 0.06 -37.62
CA ALA A 413 -20.19 -0.86 -38.75
C ALA A 413 -21.03 -0.25 -39.90
N ARG A 414 -22.14 0.42 -39.59
CA ARG A 414 -22.97 1.14 -40.59
C ARG A 414 -22.21 2.30 -41.24
N LEU A 415 -21.49 3.12 -40.47
CA LEU A 415 -20.63 4.18 -41.01
C LEU A 415 -19.56 3.63 -41.96
N ASN A 416 -18.90 2.54 -41.58
CA ASN A 416 -17.90 1.86 -42.43
C ASN A 416 -18.51 1.18 -43.66
N ALA A 417 -19.77 0.75 -43.62
CA ALA A 417 -20.49 0.25 -44.78
C ALA A 417 -20.83 1.39 -45.75
N LEU A 418 -21.34 2.51 -45.24
CA LEU A 418 -21.71 3.69 -46.02
C LEU A 418 -20.46 4.32 -46.69
N HIS A 419 -19.35 4.43 -45.96
CA HIS A 419 -18.06 4.86 -46.53
C HIS A 419 -17.54 3.94 -47.64
N ARG A 420 -17.76 2.62 -47.53
CA ARG A 420 -17.41 1.66 -48.59
C ARG A 420 -18.36 1.78 -49.80
N GLY A 421 -19.66 1.96 -49.57
CA GLY A 421 -20.65 2.19 -50.61
C GLY A 421 -20.36 3.45 -51.44
N VAL A 422 -20.11 4.59 -50.78
CA VAL A 422 -19.71 5.84 -51.47
C VAL A 422 -18.42 5.67 -52.27
N LYS A 423 -17.44 4.94 -51.72
CA LYS A 423 -16.15 4.68 -52.40
C LYS A 423 -16.26 3.69 -53.56
N ALA A 424 -17.24 2.79 -53.53
CA ALA A 424 -17.59 1.90 -54.66
C ALA A 424 -18.34 2.68 -55.75
N ARG A 425 -19.36 3.47 -55.39
CA ARG A 425 -20.12 4.31 -56.34
C ARG A 425 -19.24 5.37 -57.02
N MET A 426 -18.22 5.91 -56.33
CA MET A 426 -17.17 6.75 -56.94
C MET A 426 -16.28 6.02 -57.95
N ARG A 427 -16.14 4.69 -57.87
CA ARG A 427 -15.40 3.88 -58.85
C ARG A 427 -16.29 3.58 -60.05
N GLU A 428 -17.53 3.16 -59.82
CA GLU A 428 -18.54 2.98 -60.88
C GLU A 428 -18.71 4.27 -61.70
N LEU A 429 -18.93 5.43 -61.06
CA LEU A 429 -19.01 6.73 -61.74
C LEU A 429 -17.72 7.19 -62.43
N ARG A 430 -16.57 6.57 -62.15
CA ARG A 430 -15.31 6.79 -62.88
C ARG A 430 -15.16 5.85 -64.07
N GLU A 431 -15.60 4.60 -63.95
CA GLU A 431 -15.56 3.59 -65.01
C GLU A 431 -16.68 3.83 -66.06
N GLU A 432 -17.85 4.28 -65.62
CA GLU A 432 -19.00 4.59 -66.47
C GLU A 432 -18.78 5.87 -67.29
N ARG A 433 -18.11 6.87 -66.71
CA ARG A 433 -17.68 8.11 -67.41
C ARG A 433 -16.66 7.86 -68.53
N VAL A 434 -16.05 6.67 -68.59
CA VAL A 434 -15.11 6.26 -69.65
C VAL A 434 -15.82 5.55 -70.82
N ARG A 435 -17.12 5.20 -70.71
CA ARG A 435 -17.72 4.17 -71.58
C ARG A 435 -18.93 4.51 -72.46
N ARG A 436 -19.45 5.75 -72.51
CA ARG A 436 -20.53 6.11 -73.48
C ARG A 436 -20.38 7.49 -74.13
N PRO A 437 -20.58 7.59 -75.46
CA PRO A 437 -20.83 8.86 -76.14
C PRO A 437 -22.30 9.29 -75.99
N ILE A 438 -22.54 10.56 -76.29
CA ILE A 438 -23.84 11.25 -76.26
C ILE A 438 -24.83 10.59 -77.25
N VAL A 439 -26.10 10.37 -76.84
CA VAL A 439 -27.33 10.56 -77.66
C VAL A 439 -28.63 10.33 -76.83
N SER A 440 -29.52 11.32 -76.91
CA SER A 440 -30.99 11.39 -76.63
C SER A 440 -31.69 10.53 -75.56
N GLY A 441 -32.47 11.18 -74.69
CA GLY A 441 -33.57 10.55 -73.94
C GLY A 441 -34.14 11.42 -72.81
N ASP A 442 -34.98 12.41 -73.11
CA ASP A 442 -35.51 13.36 -72.09
C ASP A 442 -36.26 12.69 -70.94
N ALA A 443 -36.88 11.52 -71.18
CA ALA A 443 -37.54 10.72 -70.15
C ALA A 443 -36.55 10.10 -69.13
N GLN A 444 -35.35 9.71 -69.55
CA GLN A 444 -34.31 9.22 -68.63
C GLN A 444 -33.70 10.36 -67.83
N VAL A 445 -33.50 11.53 -68.45
CA VAL A 445 -33.02 12.74 -67.75
C VAL A 445 -34.04 13.23 -66.70
N ALA A 446 -35.34 13.09 -66.96
CA ALA A 446 -36.37 13.39 -65.97
C ALA A 446 -36.34 12.42 -64.78
N ALA A 447 -36.27 11.11 -65.03
CA ALA A 447 -36.18 10.09 -63.99
C ALA A 447 -34.88 10.20 -63.15
N GLU A 448 -33.73 10.50 -63.78
CA GLU A 448 -32.49 10.78 -63.07
C GLU A 448 -32.58 12.06 -62.23
N ARG A 449 -33.30 13.09 -62.68
CA ARG A 449 -33.52 14.32 -61.90
C ARG A 449 -34.42 14.08 -60.68
N GLU A 450 -35.46 13.26 -60.78
CA GLU A 450 -36.26 12.85 -59.62
C GLU A 450 -35.45 11.98 -58.65
N ALA A 451 -34.66 11.02 -59.17
CA ALA A 451 -33.76 10.23 -58.34
C ALA A 451 -32.73 11.09 -57.60
N LEU A 452 -32.10 12.06 -58.29
CA LEU A 452 -31.17 13.02 -57.68
C LEU A 452 -31.84 14.01 -56.72
N ALA A 453 -33.12 14.33 -56.92
CA ALA A 453 -33.90 15.14 -55.98
C ALA A 453 -34.20 14.35 -54.69
N ASN A 454 -34.57 13.08 -54.82
CA ASN A 454 -34.78 12.20 -53.68
C ASN A 454 -33.47 11.90 -52.92
N GLU A 455 -32.37 11.60 -53.61
CA GLU A 455 -31.04 11.45 -52.97
C GLU A 455 -30.58 12.75 -52.29
N ARG A 456 -30.88 13.93 -52.87
CA ARG A 456 -30.61 15.22 -52.20
C ARG A 456 -31.45 15.38 -50.92
N ASN A 457 -32.74 15.04 -50.97
CA ASN A 457 -33.63 15.11 -49.82
C ASN A 457 -33.16 14.18 -48.69
N GLU A 458 -32.80 12.94 -49.00
CA GLU A 458 -32.20 12.00 -48.05
C GLU A 458 -30.89 12.54 -47.45
N ILE A 459 -30.02 13.17 -48.26
CA ILE A 459 -28.78 13.78 -47.75
C ILE A 459 -29.08 14.97 -46.82
N THR A 460 -30.08 15.80 -47.10
CA THR A 460 -30.50 16.86 -46.17
C THR A 460 -31.14 16.33 -44.90
N GLU A 461 -31.95 15.27 -44.96
CA GLU A 461 -32.56 14.65 -43.80
C GLU A 461 -31.50 13.95 -42.92
N LEU A 462 -30.56 13.23 -43.53
CA LEU A 462 -29.39 12.67 -42.84
C LEU A 462 -28.53 13.75 -42.18
N ARG A 463 -28.33 14.91 -42.84
CA ARG A 463 -27.64 16.06 -42.23
C ARG A 463 -28.43 16.67 -41.07
N ALA A 464 -29.75 16.78 -41.18
CA ALA A 464 -30.61 17.29 -40.10
C ALA A 464 -30.57 16.35 -38.88
N MET A 465 -30.65 15.03 -39.09
CA MET A 465 -30.46 14.05 -38.01
C MET A 465 -29.04 14.11 -37.43
N LEU A 466 -28.00 14.27 -38.26
CA LEU A 466 -26.62 14.39 -37.78
C LEU A 466 -26.46 15.62 -36.87
N MET A 467 -26.90 16.80 -37.34
CA MET A 467 -26.92 18.05 -36.57
C MET A 467 -27.69 17.90 -35.25
N ALA A 468 -28.87 17.28 -35.25
CA ALA A 468 -29.63 17.03 -34.02
C ALA A 468 -28.90 16.09 -33.05
N THR A 469 -28.19 15.07 -33.56
CA THR A 469 -27.36 14.19 -32.71
C THR A 469 -26.08 14.87 -32.23
N GLU A 470 -25.46 15.76 -33.00
CA GLU A 470 -24.34 16.58 -32.55
C GLU A 470 -24.77 17.59 -31.49
N HIS A 471 -25.93 18.23 -31.64
CA HIS A 471 -26.43 19.19 -30.66
C HIS A 471 -26.72 18.52 -29.30
N SER A 472 -27.33 17.34 -29.31
CA SER A 472 -27.59 16.57 -28.08
C SER A 472 -26.32 15.97 -27.45
N LEU A 473 -25.30 15.64 -28.25
CA LEU A 473 -23.98 15.26 -27.73
C LEU A 473 -23.20 16.46 -27.19
N ALA A 474 -23.27 17.62 -27.85
CA ALA A 474 -22.63 18.87 -27.42
C ALA A 474 -23.21 19.37 -26.09
N GLN A 475 -24.54 19.30 -25.90
CA GLN A 475 -25.18 19.63 -24.62
C GLN A 475 -24.72 18.69 -23.48
N ARG A 476 -24.63 17.37 -23.75
CA ARG A 476 -24.13 16.39 -22.76
C ARG A 476 -22.63 16.57 -22.46
N ALA A 477 -21.82 16.92 -23.46
CA ALA A 477 -20.40 17.21 -23.29
C ALA A 477 -20.17 18.54 -22.53
N ALA A 478 -21.00 19.56 -22.78
CA ALA A 478 -20.97 20.82 -22.04
C ALA A 478 -21.31 20.63 -20.55
N ALA A 479 -22.28 19.76 -20.24
CA ALA A 479 -22.62 19.41 -18.84
C ALA A 479 -21.49 18.65 -18.12
N MET A 480 -20.70 17.81 -18.83
CA MET A 480 -19.58 17.07 -18.25
C MET A 480 -18.26 17.86 -18.17
N ARG A 481 -18.16 18.98 -18.89
CA ARG A 481 -16.93 19.81 -19.00
C ARG A 481 -16.34 20.27 -17.65
N PRO A 482 -17.11 20.75 -16.65
CA PRO A 482 -16.54 21.13 -15.36
C PRO A 482 -16.00 19.92 -14.56
N TRP A 483 -16.66 18.76 -14.67
CA TRP A 483 -16.27 17.52 -13.98
C TRP A 483 -14.96 16.95 -14.55
N THR A 484 -14.79 16.94 -15.87
CA THR A 484 -13.54 16.47 -16.49
C THR A 484 -12.38 17.43 -16.23
N SER A 485 -12.60 18.75 -16.24
CA SER A 485 -11.55 19.71 -15.88
C SER A 485 -11.15 19.65 -14.40
N ALA A 486 -12.09 19.37 -13.49
CA ALA A 486 -11.80 19.16 -12.08
C ALA A 486 -10.98 17.87 -11.88
N ALA A 487 -11.37 16.76 -12.51
CA ALA A 487 -10.64 15.50 -12.44
C ALA A 487 -9.19 15.62 -12.97
N ILE A 488 -8.99 16.31 -14.11
CA ILE A 488 -7.65 16.57 -14.65
C ILE A 488 -6.83 17.46 -13.70
N SER A 489 -7.43 18.50 -13.12
CA SER A 489 -6.75 19.38 -12.15
C SER A 489 -6.31 18.61 -10.89
N ILE A 490 -7.16 17.72 -10.38
CA ILE A 490 -6.84 16.84 -9.23
C ILE A 490 -5.70 15.88 -9.59
N ALA A 491 -5.73 15.27 -10.79
CA ALA A 491 -4.65 14.40 -11.26
C ALA A 491 -3.30 15.14 -11.40
N PHE A 492 -3.30 16.37 -11.92
CA PHE A 492 -2.11 17.22 -11.98
C PHE A 492 -1.60 17.63 -10.59
N ALA A 493 -2.49 17.92 -9.63
CA ALA A 493 -2.11 18.21 -8.25
C ALA A 493 -1.50 16.97 -7.56
N ALA A 494 -2.08 15.77 -7.76
CA ALA A 494 -1.54 14.52 -7.24
C ALA A 494 -0.15 14.20 -7.83
N ALA A 495 0.03 14.36 -9.15
CA ALA A 495 1.32 14.20 -9.81
C ALA A 495 2.37 15.22 -9.31
N GLY A 496 1.95 16.48 -9.10
CA GLY A 496 2.77 17.52 -8.50
C GLY A 496 3.21 17.19 -7.07
N ALA A 497 2.31 16.64 -6.25
CA ALA A 497 2.63 16.24 -4.88
C ALA A 497 3.62 15.06 -4.85
N LEU A 498 3.39 14.02 -5.67
CA LEU A 498 4.29 12.87 -5.80
C LEU A 498 5.69 13.28 -6.28
N THR A 499 5.77 14.07 -7.36
CA THR A 499 7.05 14.56 -7.87
C THR A 499 7.79 15.44 -6.85
N SER A 500 7.08 16.32 -6.14
CA SER A 500 7.67 17.14 -5.06
C SER A 500 8.17 16.29 -3.88
N TRP A 501 7.47 15.21 -3.54
CA TRP A 501 7.86 14.27 -2.47
C TRP A 501 9.11 13.44 -2.82
N HIS A 502 9.22 12.99 -4.08
CA HIS A 502 10.41 12.32 -4.60
C HIS A 502 11.59 13.30 -4.71
N LEU A 503 11.38 14.48 -5.30
CA LEU A 503 12.42 15.49 -5.49
C LEU A 503 12.96 16.01 -4.15
N SER A 504 12.12 16.16 -3.13
CA SER A 504 12.53 16.45 -1.74
C SER A 504 13.54 15.43 -1.20
N GLY A 505 13.32 14.13 -1.47
CA GLY A 505 14.22 13.06 -1.04
C GLY A 505 15.52 12.95 -1.85
N VAL A 506 15.54 13.45 -3.09
CA VAL A 506 16.76 13.49 -3.93
C VAL A 506 17.64 14.70 -3.56
N ILE A 507 17.03 15.86 -3.33
CA ILE A 507 17.76 17.10 -2.98
C ILE A 507 18.35 17.02 -1.56
N ALA A 508 17.64 16.39 -0.63
CA ALA A 508 18.09 16.21 0.75
C ALA A 508 17.75 14.78 1.22
N PRO A 509 18.67 13.81 1.03
CA PRO A 509 18.45 12.43 1.44
C PRO A 509 18.32 12.35 2.97
N SER A 510 17.51 11.40 3.45
CA SER A 510 17.19 11.28 4.87
C SER A 510 18.43 11.09 5.75
N PRO A 511 18.44 11.64 6.97
CA PRO A 511 19.47 11.35 7.94
C PRO A 511 19.43 9.85 8.26
N VAL A 512 20.59 9.23 8.26
CA VAL A 512 20.79 7.81 8.52
C VAL A 512 21.83 7.67 9.63
N LEU A 513 21.57 6.74 10.54
CA LEU A 513 22.58 6.19 11.43
C LEU A 513 22.98 4.83 10.86
N ALA A 514 24.17 4.76 10.27
CA ALA A 514 24.79 3.48 9.93
C ALA A 514 25.49 2.95 11.18
N THR A 515 25.41 1.64 11.45
CA THR A 515 26.01 1.01 12.63
C THR A 515 26.80 -0.23 12.23
N ILE A 516 27.93 -0.49 12.89
CA ILE A 516 28.76 -1.68 12.68
C ILE A 516 29.41 -2.14 13.98
N ASP A 517 29.43 -3.44 14.21
CA ASP A 517 30.02 -4.06 15.39
C ASP A 517 31.36 -4.71 15.03
N LEU A 518 32.43 -4.21 15.65
CA LEU A 518 33.78 -4.76 15.62
C LEU A 518 33.99 -5.68 16.82
N GLY A 519 34.63 -6.83 16.59
CA GLY A 519 34.92 -7.84 17.62
C GLY A 519 36.39 -7.84 17.97
N VAL A 520 36.70 -7.81 19.25
CA VAL A 520 38.06 -7.90 19.78
C VAL A 520 38.32 -9.32 20.27
N THR A 521 39.42 -9.91 19.80
CA THR A 521 39.83 -11.27 20.14
C THR A 521 41.26 -11.27 20.68
N SER A 522 41.56 -12.15 21.64
CA SER A 522 42.91 -12.33 22.15
C SER A 522 43.74 -13.22 21.22
N ARG A 523 45.00 -12.83 21.01
CA ARG A 523 46.05 -13.52 20.26
C ARG A 523 46.97 -14.34 21.17
N ALA A 524 46.71 -14.35 22.48
CA ALA A 524 47.37 -15.22 23.42
C ALA A 524 47.06 -16.70 23.10
N PRO A 525 48.00 -17.64 23.33
CA PRO A 525 47.74 -19.07 23.14
C PRO A 525 46.61 -19.54 24.07
N GLU A 526 45.79 -20.48 23.58
CA GLU A 526 44.52 -20.91 24.20
C GLU A 526 44.65 -21.27 25.70
N ALA A 527 45.79 -21.83 26.11
CA ALA A 527 46.13 -22.16 27.50
C ALA A 527 46.27 -20.95 28.47
N LYS A 528 45.96 -19.72 28.04
CA LYS A 528 45.92 -18.50 28.87
C LYS A 528 44.67 -17.62 28.62
N GLN A 529 43.65 -18.12 27.93
CA GLN A 529 42.43 -17.36 27.63
C GLN A 529 41.36 -17.50 28.73
N ASP A 530 41.68 -17.11 29.96
CA ASP A 530 40.77 -17.22 31.12
C ASP A 530 39.78 -16.04 31.25
N GLN A 531 39.92 -14.98 30.44
CA GLN A 531 39.06 -13.79 30.48
C GLN A 531 38.73 -13.27 29.08
N ALA A 532 37.54 -12.70 28.91
CA ALA A 532 37.13 -12.04 27.67
C ALA A 532 38.05 -10.84 27.35
N ALA A 533 38.39 -10.67 26.08
CA ALA A 533 39.32 -9.61 25.65
C ALA A 533 38.72 -8.21 25.90
N ASP A 534 39.43 -7.36 26.64
CA ASP A 534 39.02 -5.97 26.84
C ASP A 534 39.24 -5.16 25.55
N ALA A 535 38.18 -4.50 25.09
CA ALA A 535 38.19 -3.67 23.90
C ALA A 535 38.58 -2.20 24.18
N ALA A 536 38.73 -1.78 25.44
CA ALA A 536 38.97 -0.38 25.81
C ALA A 536 40.24 0.23 25.18
N PRO A 537 41.40 -0.47 25.11
CA PRO A 537 42.59 0.06 24.44
C PRO A 537 42.35 0.34 22.94
N ILE A 538 41.47 -0.44 22.29
CA ILE A 538 41.14 -0.25 20.88
C ILE A 538 40.14 0.90 20.71
N ALA A 539 39.13 1.02 21.58
CA ALA A 539 38.19 2.14 21.54
C ALA A 539 38.91 3.50 21.74
N ALA A 540 39.87 3.56 22.68
CA ALA A 540 40.73 4.72 22.88
C ALA A 540 41.58 5.05 21.63
N TRP A 541 42.26 4.05 21.06
CA TRP A 541 43.07 4.22 19.84
C TRP A 541 42.24 4.65 18.62
N ILE A 542 41.02 4.15 18.44
CA ILE A 542 40.11 4.62 17.38
C ILE A 542 39.78 6.12 17.61
N THR A 543 39.49 6.50 18.85
CA THR A 543 39.17 7.89 19.21
C THR A 543 40.34 8.85 18.92
N GLU A 544 41.57 8.42 19.17
CA GLU A 544 42.80 9.21 18.91
C GLU A 544 43.17 9.28 17.42
N THR A 545 42.86 8.24 16.63
CA THR A 545 43.23 8.18 15.21
C THR A 545 42.23 8.85 14.26
N LEU A 546 40.94 8.91 14.61
CA LEU A 546 39.88 9.52 13.80
C LEU A 546 40.09 10.99 13.39
N PRO A 547 40.68 11.88 14.22
CA PRO A 547 40.94 13.27 13.83
C PRO A 547 42.08 13.44 12.81
N SER A 548 42.85 12.39 12.52
CA SER A 548 44.03 12.52 11.66
C SER A 548 43.70 12.58 10.17
N GLU A 549 44.27 13.58 9.47
CA GLU A 549 44.12 13.72 8.01
C GLU A 549 44.62 12.50 7.24
N ALA A 550 45.64 11.81 7.76
CA ALA A 550 46.15 10.56 7.20
C ALA A 550 45.09 9.44 7.23
N PHE A 551 44.32 9.31 8.32
CA PHE A 551 43.23 8.34 8.41
C PHE A 551 42.07 8.71 7.48
N ALA A 552 41.70 9.99 7.41
CA ALA A 552 40.70 10.47 6.45
C ALA A 552 41.11 10.16 4.99
N GLY A 553 42.37 10.40 4.62
CA GLY A 553 42.91 10.06 3.30
C GLY A 553 42.88 8.55 2.99
N MET A 554 43.13 7.69 3.98
CA MET A 554 42.97 6.23 3.82
C MET A 554 41.51 5.81 3.62
N VAL A 555 40.56 6.44 4.32
CA VAL A 555 39.12 6.19 4.13
C VAL A 555 38.65 6.65 2.75
N ALA A 556 39.09 7.84 2.30
CA ALA A 556 38.81 8.34 0.96
C ALA A 556 39.39 7.44 -0.14
N GLY A 557 40.63 6.96 0.02
CA GLY A 557 41.24 5.99 -0.90
C GLY A 557 40.40 4.72 -1.07
N ARG A 558 39.87 4.15 0.02
CA ARG A 558 39.03 2.94 -0.02
C ARG A 558 37.61 3.20 -0.54
N LEU A 559 37.08 4.41 -0.38
CA LEU A 559 35.84 4.82 -1.05
C LEU A 559 36.04 4.89 -2.57
N HIS A 560 37.18 5.41 -3.02
CA HIS A 560 37.54 5.45 -4.44
C HIS A 560 37.76 4.06 -5.04
N GLU A 561 38.47 3.16 -4.34
CA GLU A 561 38.62 1.74 -4.72
C GLU A 561 37.28 1.00 -4.86
N ARG A 562 36.23 1.47 -4.15
CA ARG A 562 34.85 0.96 -4.24
C ARG A 562 34.02 1.65 -5.33
N GLY A 563 34.65 2.36 -6.25
CA GLY A 563 34.02 2.97 -7.42
C GLY A 563 33.38 4.34 -7.21
N ARG A 564 33.65 5.02 -6.08
CA ARG A 564 33.22 6.43 -5.89
C ARG A 564 34.16 7.41 -6.59
N THR A 565 33.64 8.57 -6.98
CA THR A 565 34.49 9.65 -7.50
C THR A 565 35.42 10.17 -6.40
N ARG A 566 36.57 10.72 -6.79
CA ARG A 566 37.57 11.21 -5.83
C ARG A 566 37.02 12.36 -4.97
N SER A 567 36.33 13.31 -5.60
CA SER A 567 35.67 14.43 -4.92
C SER A 567 34.57 13.99 -3.94
N GLU A 568 33.77 12.96 -4.26
CA GLU A 568 32.82 12.38 -3.30
C GLU A 568 33.56 11.72 -2.13
N SER A 569 34.61 10.95 -2.43
CA SER A 569 35.36 10.18 -1.43
C SER A 569 36.03 11.09 -0.40
N ASP A 570 36.67 12.17 -0.88
CA ASP A 570 37.32 13.18 -0.04
C ASP A 570 36.27 13.94 0.81
N ALA A 571 35.12 14.31 0.23
CA ALA A 571 34.03 14.97 0.97
C ALA A 571 33.37 14.06 2.01
N MET A 572 33.22 12.76 1.72
CA MET A 572 32.62 11.78 2.64
C MET A 572 33.54 11.48 3.83
N ALA A 573 34.86 11.54 3.64
CA ALA A 573 35.88 11.36 4.66
C ALA A 573 36.19 12.63 5.49
N LEU A 574 35.53 13.75 5.21
CA LEU A 574 35.71 15.00 5.95
C LEU A 574 34.87 15.01 7.23
N GLY A 575 35.46 15.48 8.34
CA GLY A 575 34.78 15.63 9.64
C GLY A 575 34.36 14.31 10.30
N LEU A 576 35.06 13.19 10.06
CA LEU A 576 34.67 11.88 10.58
C LEU A 576 34.56 11.83 12.11
N ALA A 577 35.46 12.50 12.83
CA ALA A 577 35.47 12.54 14.30
C ALA A 577 34.20 13.17 14.90
N GLU A 578 33.54 14.11 14.19
CA GLU A 578 32.30 14.75 14.64
C GLU A 578 31.04 13.92 14.30
N ARG A 579 31.16 13.04 13.31
CA ARG A 579 30.05 12.27 12.73
C ARG A 579 30.00 10.82 13.22
N LEU A 580 31.09 10.32 13.80
CA LEU A 580 31.20 8.96 14.32
C LEU A 580 30.97 8.93 15.84
N THR A 581 30.10 8.02 16.30
CA THR A 581 29.92 7.66 17.70
C THR A 581 30.57 6.31 17.97
N ILE A 582 31.34 6.19 19.05
CA ILE A 582 31.98 4.94 19.48
C ILE A 582 31.33 4.52 20.80
N GLU A 583 30.82 3.30 20.86
CA GLU A 583 30.27 2.69 22.06
C GLU A 583 30.97 1.34 22.28
N GLN A 584 31.41 1.07 23.52
CA GLN A 584 32.11 -0.17 23.87
C GLN A 584 31.25 -1.03 24.80
N THR A 585 31.05 -2.29 24.45
CA THR A 585 30.27 -3.25 25.22
C THR A 585 31.07 -4.54 25.40
N GLY A 586 31.93 -4.58 26.42
CA GLY A 586 32.81 -5.72 26.69
C GLY A 586 33.82 -5.93 25.54
N PRO A 587 33.82 -7.11 24.86
CA PRO A 587 34.74 -7.41 23.76
C PRO A 587 34.30 -6.84 22.40
N THR A 588 33.17 -6.12 22.32
CA THR A 588 32.70 -5.50 21.07
C THR A 588 32.76 -3.98 21.12
N ILE A 589 33.06 -3.37 19.97
CA ILE A 589 33.04 -1.93 19.75
C ILE A 589 32.03 -1.65 18.65
N ARG A 590 31.00 -0.89 18.97
CA ARG A 590 30.01 -0.40 18.03
C ARG A 590 30.45 0.96 17.51
N LEU A 591 30.61 1.06 16.19
CA LEU A 591 30.81 2.34 15.50
C LEU A 591 29.48 2.74 14.84
N GLY A 592 28.97 3.91 15.21
CA GLY A 592 27.82 4.55 14.56
C GLY A 592 28.27 5.72 13.71
N LEU A 593 27.83 5.84 12.46
CA LEU A 593 28.10 6.99 11.60
C LEU A 593 26.80 7.71 11.26
N ARG A 594 26.72 9.00 11.60
CA ARG A 594 25.66 9.89 11.11
C ARG A 594 26.01 10.41 9.72
N GLY A 595 25.10 10.19 8.77
CA GLY A 595 25.27 10.61 7.39
C GLY A 595 23.95 10.85 6.67
N SER A 596 24.04 11.40 5.46
CA SER A 596 22.91 11.73 4.61
C SER A 596 22.75 10.65 3.52
N GLY A 597 21.69 9.86 3.61
CA GLY A 597 21.44 8.72 2.70
C GLY A 597 22.13 7.41 3.12
N ALA A 598 21.48 6.29 2.82
CA ALA A 598 21.90 4.95 3.23
C ALA A 598 23.23 4.53 2.59
N ASP A 599 23.27 4.44 1.26
CA ASP A 599 24.40 3.89 0.48
C ASP A 599 25.72 4.62 0.75
N ALA A 600 25.65 5.95 0.92
CA ALA A 600 26.81 6.78 1.25
C ALA A 600 27.30 6.52 2.68
N SER A 601 26.38 6.47 3.65
CA SER A 601 26.71 6.22 5.06
C SER A 601 27.27 4.81 5.27
N VAL A 602 26.68 3.79 4.64
CA VAL A 602 27.18 2.40 4.62
C VAL A 602 28.56 2.32 4.00
N ALA A 603 28.75 2.88 2.79
CA ALA A 603 30.05 2.80 2.12
C ALA A 603 31.16 3.51 2.91
N THR A 604 30.85 4.62 3.58
CA THR A 604 31.78 5.32 4.47
C THR A 604 32.10 4.48 5.71
N LEU A 605 31.08 3.92 6.38
CA LEU A 605 31.28 3.15 7.60
C LEU A 605 31.99 1.81 7.35
N ASP A 606 31.66 1.11 6.26
CA ASP A 606 32.42 -0.04 5.76
C ASP A 606 33.89 0.33 5.49
N ALA A 607 34.17 1.56 5.01
CA ALA A 607 35.53 2.00 4.69
C ALA A 607 36.32 2.29 5.96
N ILE A 608 35.71 3.02 6.91
CA ILE A 608 36.23 3.27 8.26
C ILE A 608 36.53 1.95 8.96
N ALA A 609 35.57 1.01 9.02
CA ALA A 609 35.75 -0.26 9.70
C ALA A 609 36.87 -1.11 9.09
N THR A 610 36.96 -1.18 7.75
CA THR A 610 38.07 -1.89 7.11
C THR A 610 39.41 -1.18 7.36
N SER A 611 39.42 0.16 7.44
CA SER A 611 40.62 0.95 7.76
C SER A 611 41.09 0.73 9.20
N VAL A 612 40.17 0.83 10.16
CA VAL A 612 40.37 0.49 11.57
C VAL A 612 40.95 -0.92 11.70
N VAL A 613 40.31 -1.93 11.11
CA VAL A 613 40.75 -3.34 11.21
C VAL A 613 42.13 -3.57 10.61
N ILE A 614 42.47 -2.95 9.49
CA ILE A 614 43.80 -3.11 8.90
C ILE A 614 44.86 -2.39 9.73
N GLU A 615 44.62 -1.14 10.11
CA GLU A 615 45.64 -0.32 10.77
C GLU A 615 45.84 -0.74 12.24
N SER A 616 44.78 -1.06 12.98
CA SER A 616 44.87 -1.55 14.36
C SER A 616 45.63 -2.88 14.47
N ASN A 617 45.56 -3.73 13.44
CA ASN A 617 46.28 -5.00 13.38
C ASN A 617 47.71 -4.85 12.79
N ARG A 618 48.02 -3.69 12.17
CA ARG A 618 49.32 -3.36 11.57
C ARG A 618 50.24 -2.64 12.54
N ASP A 619 49.67 -1.80 13.42
CA ASP A 619 50.38 -1.00 14.41
C ASP A 619 51.41 -1.84 15.20
N VAL A 620 52.66 -1.39 15.18
CA VAL A 620 53.79 -2.09 15.79
C VAL A 620 53.80 -1.90 17.30
N VAL A 621 53.36 -0.75 17.80
CA VAL A 621 53.30 -0.42 19.23
C VAL A 621 52.32 -1.36 19.93
N ARG A 622 51.21 -1.68 19.26
CA ARG A 622 50.11 -2.48 19.81
C ARG A 622 50.31 -4.00 19.75
N ARG A 623 51.46 -4.47 19.26
CA ARG A 623 51.79 -5.91 19.27
C ARG A 623 51.97 -6.47 20.68
N SER A 624 52.26 -5.62 21.67
CA SER A 624 52.28 -5.96 23.10
C SER A 624 50.91 -6.38 23.65
N ASP A 625 49.83 -5.79 23.13
CA ASP A 625 48.49 -5.91 23.70
C ASP A 625 47.90 -7.32 23.48
N LEU A 626 48.47 -8.08 22.54
CA LEU A 626 47.95 -9.36 22.05
C LEU A 626 46.48 -9.28 21.59
N LEU A 627 45.96 -8.11 21.22
CA LEU A 627 44.59 -7.98 20.70
C LEU A 627 44.56 -8.07 19.18
N ARG A 628 43.47 -8.61 18.64
CA ARG A 628 43.15 -8.65 17.21
C ARG A 628 41.73 -8.17 16.97
N VAL A 629 41.57 -7.20 16.07
CA VAL A 629 40.26 -6.68 15.67
C VAL A 629 39.74 -7.44 14.44
N GLY A 630 38.47 -7.82 14.47
CA GLY A 630 37.71 -8.36 13.35
C GLY A 630 36.35 -7.66 13.21
N ILE A 631 35.62 -7.95 12.12
CA ILE A 631 34.27 -7.46 11.90
C ILE A 631 33.29 -8.59 12.21
N VAL A 632 32.26 -8.33 13.01
CA VAL A 632 31.33 -9.39 13.50
C VAL A 632 30.22 -9.68 12.48
N ASN A 633 29.60 -8.63 11.93
CA ASN A 633 28.37 -8.73 11.13
C ASN A 633 28.62 -8.58 9.61
N ALA A 634 29.44 -9.46 9.03
CA ALA A 634 29.64 -9.48 7.58
C ALA A 634 28.39 -10.03 6.86
N LYS A 635 27.70 -9.18 6.09
CA LYS A 635 26.65 -9.59 5.15
C LYS A 635 27.18 -9.53 3.72
N GLN A 636 26.75 -10.47 2.89
CA GLN A 636 27.12 -10.49 1.48
C GLN A 636 25.93 -10.04 0.64
N GLU A 637 26.04 -8.84 0.08
CA GLU A 637 25.11 -8.33 -0.92
C GLU A 637 25.65 -8.66 -2.33
N VAL A 638 24.83 -8.50 -3.36
CA VAL A 638 25.16 -8.95 -4.73
C VAL A 638 26.44 -8.27 -5.22
N GLY A 639 27.53 -9.03 -5.29
CA GLY A 639 28.85 -8.55 -5.73
C GLY A 639 29.67 -7.77 -4.69
N ARG A 640 29.18 -7.56 -3.45
CA ARG A 640 29.90 -6.78 -2.44
C ARG A 640 29.66 -7.28 -1.00
N ALA A 641 30.72 -7.36 -0.22
CA ALA A 641 30.61 -7.48 1.23
C ALA A 641 30.22 -6.12 1.85
N VAL A 642 29.13 -6.12 2.61
CA VAL A 642 28.59 -4.96 3.34
C VAL A 642 28.53 -5.34 4.81
N PHE A 643 29.07 -4.47 5.66
CA PHE A 643 29.27 -4.79 7.07
C PHE A 643 28.43 -3.90 7.99
N ALA A 644 28.07 -2.70 7.55
CA ALA A 644 27.23 -1.78 8.28
C ALA A 644 25.72 -2.05 8.08
N SER A 645 24.96 -2.04 9.18
CA SER A 645 23.49 -1.92 9.17
C SER A 645 23.05 -0.46 9.07
N VAL A 646 21.84 -0.22 8.56
CA VAL A 646 21.25 1.11 8.34
C VAL A 646 19.99 1.26 9.17
N GLU A 647 19.93 2.31 9.98
CA GLU A 647 18.70 2.81 10.57
C GLU A 647 18.38 4.19 9.96
N VAL A 648 17.19 4.30 9.35
CA VAL A 648 16.72 5.56 8.76
C VAL A 648 16.04 6.38 9.84
N LEU A 649 16.61 7.54 10.18
CA LEU A 649 16.02 8.43 11.18
C LEU A 649 14.83 9.19 10.56
N PRO A 650 13.76 9.45 11.33
CA PRO A 650 12.65 10.27 10.88
C PRO A 650 13.13 11.70 10.59
N ASP A 651 12.93 12.18 9.36
CA ASP A 651 13.21 13.58 8.97
C ASP A 651 11.95 14.44 9.11
N PRO A 652 11.79 15.22 10.20
CA PRO A 652 10.63 16.09 10.37
C PRO A 652 10.58 17.23 9.35
N THR A 653 11.71 17.58 8.73
CA THR A 653 11.80 18.69 7.77
C THR A 653 11.48 18.28 6.34
N ARG A 654 11.47 16.97 6.02
CA ARG A 654 11.13 16.46 4.69
C ARG A 654 9.74 16.91 4.20
N LEU A 655 8.77 16.95 5.11
CA LEU A 655 7.40 17.40 4.79
C LEU A 655 7.36 18.90 4.45
N LEU A 656 8.10 19.73 5.21
CA LEU A 656 8.24 21.16 4.91
C LEU A 656 8.91 21.39 3.54
N ARG A 657 10.02 20.68 3.25
CA ARG A 657 10.69 20.75 1.94
C ARG A 657 9.79 20.29 0.78
N ALA A 658 9.05 19.18 0.95
CA ALA A 658 8.11 18.71 -0.06
C ALA A 658 6.95 19.70 -0.28
N GLY A 659 6.46 20.33 0.79
CA GLY A 659 5.44 21.37 0.73
C GLY A 659 5.90 22.62 -0.02
N THR A 660 7.14 23.10 0.19
CA THR A 660 7.66 24.26 -0.54
C THR A 660 7.90 23.97 -2.02
N LEU A 661 8.40 22.76 -2.36
CA LEU A 661 8.50 22.31 -3.76
C LEU A 661 7.12 22.22 -4.43
N PHE A 662 6.12 21.67 -3.73
CA PHE A 662 4.76 21.58 -4.24
C PHE A 662 4.12 22.96 -4.45
N ALA A 663 4.33 23.91 -3.54
CA ALA A 663 3.88 25.29 -3.72
C ALA A 663 4.51 25.95 -4.95
N GLY A 664 5.81 25.73 -5.18
CA GLY A 664 6.51 26.18 -6.40
C GLY A 664 5.92 25.58 -7.67
N PHE A 665 5.67 24.26 -7.68
CA PHE A 665 5.01 23.58 -8.80
C PHE A 665 3.60 24.14 -9.06
N ALA A 666 2.80 24.34 -8.02
CA ALA A 666 1.44 24.88 -8.13
C ALA A 666 1.42 26.32 -8.70
N LEU A 667 2.36 27.18 -8.31
CA LEU A 667 2.52 28.52 -8.86
C LEU A 667 2.88 28.49 -10.36
N LEU A 668 3.82 27.64 -10.76
CA LEU A 668 4.22 27.48 -12.17
C LEU A 668 3.07 26.92 -13.02
N ALA A 669 2.34 25.92 -12.51
CA ALA A 669 1.15 25.37 -13.17
C ALA A 669 0.03 26.43 -13.31
N GLY A 670 -0.20 27.25 -12.29
CA GLY A 670 -1.14 28.37 -12.32
C GLY A 670 -0.76 29.42 -13.38
N LEU A 671 0.52 29.78 -13.46
CA LEU A 671 1.06 30.67 -14.50
C LEU A 671 0.89 30.08 -15.91
N PHE A 672 1.09 28.77 -16.09
CA PHE A 672 0.88 28.10 -17.36
C PHE A 672 -0.60 28.11 -17.78
N VAL A 673 -1.53 27.84 -16.86
CA VAL A 673 -2.98 27.93 -17.13
C VAL A 673 -3.40 29.39 -17.41
N MET A 674 -2.84 30.37 -16.70
CA MET A 674 -3.12 31.79 -16.94
C MET A 674 -2.63 32.25 -18.33
N THR A 675 -1.41 31.90 -18.71
CA THR A 675 -0.87 32.22 -20.05
C THR A 675 -1.64 31.51 -21.16
N PHE A 676 -1.98 30.23 -20.99
CA PHE A 676 -2.77 29.48 -21.97
C PHE A 676 -4.19 30.07 -22.14
N THR A 677 -4.86 30.45 -21.04
CA THR A 677 -6.19 31.09 -21.12
C THR A 677 -6.16 32.49 -21.71
N ILE A 678 -5.09 33.26 -21.51
CA ILE A 678 -4.86 34.55 -22.20
C ILE A 678 -4.67 34.33 -23.70
N ILE A 679 -3.86 33.35 -24.12
CA ILE A 679 -3.62 33.01 -25.53
C ILE A 679 -4.92 32.55 -26.20
N ALA A 680 -5.68 31.63 -25.57
CA ALA A 680 -6.95 31.13 -26.09
C ALA A 680 -8.04 32.22 -26.20
N ARG A 681 -8.08 33.19 -25.28
CA ARG A 681 -8.95 34.37 -25.41
C ARG A 681 -8.51 35.30 -26.53
N LYS A 682 -7.20 35.38 -26.82
CA LYS A 682 -6.65 36.22 -27.89
C LYS A 682 -6.94 35.64 -29.27
N THR A 683 -6.88 34.32 -29.46
CA THR A 683 -7.25 33.66 -30.72
C THR A 683 -8.75 33.72 -31.00
N ALA A 684 -9.61 33.53 -29.99
CA ALA A 684 -11.07 33.67 -30.16
C ALA A 684 -11.49 35.05 -30.70
N ARG A 685 -10.92 36.13 -30.16
CA ARG A 685 -11.18 37.52 -30.59
C ARG A 685 -10.63 37.89 -31.98
N VAL A 686 -9.79 37.06 -32.57
CA VAL A 686 -9.28 37.27 -33.94
C VAL A 686 -10.25 36.70 -34.97
N ASN A 687 -10.91 35.57 -34.69
CA ASN A 687 -11.92 35.03 -35.60
C ASN A 687 -13.20 35.89 -35.64
N GLU A 688 -13.63 36.49 -34.53
CA GLU A 688 -14.76 37.46 -34.48
C GLU A 688 -14.52 38.79 -35.24
N ARG A 689 -13.41 38.91 -35.99
CA ARG A 689 -13.11 40.07 -36.86
C ARG A 689 -12.88 39.70 -38.33
N VAL A 690 -13.10 38.45 -38.69
CA VAL A 690 -12.85 37.92 -40.06
C VAL A 690 -14.13 37.36 -40.71
N ASP A 691 -15.15 37.05 -39.90
CA ASP A 691 -16.56 36.93 -40.31
C ASP A 691 -17.27 38.30 -40.18
#